data_AF-A0A642V809-F1
#
_entry.id   AF-A0A642V809-F1
#
_cell.length_a   1.000
_cell.length_b   1.000
_cell.length_c   1.000
_cell.angle_alpha   90.00
_cell.angle_beta   90.00
_cell.angle_gamma   90.00
#
_symmetry.space_group_name_H-M   'P 1'
#
loop_
_entity.id
_entity.type
_entity.pdbx_description
1 polymer ?
#
loop_
_entity_poly.entity_id
_entity_poly.type
_entity_poly.pdbx_seq_one_letter_code
_entity_poly.pdbx_strand_id
1 'polypeptide(L)'
;MSTNNDNLTLPSWRHLNTKIVDTNLHPYLVRIAVLAYRTQPRFSSSNGTASPESHTPRRGHSRRNSVQDLLSHTNSSASENLSSAHNISFGNNKLPKEVPKLLQAKFKTMALKPDGKTNDDPLLRRSFLSFYALLLSPDFLRQIKDNRRAEDLVMRFLSCVSKELNKSAIPPQESKGIVDKQASAFVRLLIDTIRDGGLAKDCPGLIKQLESYEKSLKSSSKLSLQPSISSSNIGDGRVLQTPTFQLEDMTLAKDVSSLMVLSSKEIQRDIDEVKNEATEKIAVADLKAVEHSFRDYNQHTVYQKIDFETSEDWEAWKAKELVAINQVIAHYSRNHSSISATTNPEYYYIPPDPKSYYRHLLKRCLERDFRTAGRELESNPDSAPLLVSKSSINLLNEVANLWRVPMVTRSVLLLDVAQEMFSEGLFDLNNLNDAFNLARHVATDQGKKEWMPNEWPKADRVHFVTCLMGAHDMIINKIEELLTHIYENSPPKIGPYLETLDMFIYSDAHMHGFSTIEPSKKQIERLESAVVGASEAKYDSLIDDIPRDHTLDPLHIIDLADKITGISRKLHKRYKFPLLDRLDIASISEKRHFMLFSADSQSMFSYMMSHMQARSEEPSFEDMIVLYRKLAEIRDRFYEMSTDKFAFDIEGTFYPYVVKWAESSASLSQSWVDPAIEGDSFSPVNAENEMLYSSSVNDVFSSFRSAFNVLEDLGWRNEFHKAKILTTLMKGISGGTCQYALRLMNLFLEELKSDQEHQPTQIRSRQEKWIAMAKNAVNGRVKAPPPYQFLTETCVKLNNIERTQVELDKIETEMNSEKQSQIISKLERTHKKKAVSFLFTVKVMQAEGLKACDMNGLSDPYVTLVDRDNRKTIGKTRTIYEDLNPYWDEMFEVVTTGPKWLTATVWDENALSNHDLCGRAYIRLDPNAFQDFVSQVSILWYNVSFY
;
A
#
# COMPACT_ATOMS: atom_id res chain seq x y z
N MET A 1 32.41 26.18 -13.98
CA MET A 1 32.90 27.57 -14.01
C MET A 1 32.50 28.21 -12.70
N SER A 2 33.50 28.58 -11.90
CA SER A 2 33.35 29.17 -10.57
C SER A 2 32.79 30.58 -10.67
N THR A 3 31.70 30.87 -9.96
CA THR A 3 31.18 32.24 -9.81
C THR A 3 31.02 32.56 -8.33
N ASN A 4 31.96 33.38 -7.86
CA ASN A 4 31.90 34.37 -6.78
C ASN A 4 31.03 34.10 -5.55
N ASN A 5 31.75 33.78 -4.48
CA ASN A 5 31.37 33.95 -3.07
C ASN A 5 31.33 35.45 -2.70
N ASP A 6 30.36 36.18 -3.23
CA ASP A 6 29.95 37.44 -2.60
C ASP A 6 29.00 37.09 -1.45
N ASN A 7 29.39 37.45 -0.23
CA ASN A 7 28.58 37.35 0.97
C ASN A 7 27.27 38.15 0.82
N LEU A 8 26.27 37.52 0.20
CA LEU A 8 24.87 37.92 0.32
C LEU A 8 24.43 37.57 1.74
N THR A 9 24.25 38.59 2.57
CA THR A 9 23.47 38.50 3.80
C THR A 9 22.10 37.91 3.47
N LEU A 10 21.89 36.65 3.85
CA LEU A 10 20.63 35.92 3.70
C LEU A 10 19.49 36.68 4.43
N PRO A 11 18.25 36.67 3.91
CA PRO A 11 17.19 37.60 4.32
C PRO A 11 16.57 37.26 5.70
N SER A 12 16.53 38.29 6.57
CA SER A 12 15.60 38.64 7.67
C SER A 12 14.92 37.56 8.56
N TRP A 13 14.34 36.48 8.05
CA TRP A 13 13.36 35.69 8.84
C TRP A 13 13.97 34.64 9.76
N ARG A 14 15.19 34.12 9.50
CA ARG A 14 15.91 33.22 10.44
C ARG A 14 16.39 33.91 11.73
N HIS A 15 16.06 35.19 11.90
CA HIS A 15 16.35 35.97 13.11
C HIS A 15 15.19 35.99 14.11
N LEU A 16 14.10 35.24 13.90
CA LEU A 16 13.04 35.15 14.89
C LEU A 16 13.60 34.61 16.22
N ASN A 17 13.55 35.43 17.26
CA ASN A 17 14.03 35.05 18.56
C ASN A 17 12.99 34.17 19.26
N THR A 18 13.19 32.85 19.19
CA THR A 18 12.34 31.86 19.86
C THR A 18 12.57 31.77 21.37
N LYS A 19 13.56 32.50 21.92
CA LYS A 19 13.89 32.52 23.36
C LYS A 19 13.18 33.63 24.15
N ILE A 20 12.16 34.26 23.56
CA ILE A 20 11.36 35.26 24.29
C ILE A 20 10.63 34.55 25.44
N VAL A 21 10.75 35.11 26.64
CA VAL A 21 10.09 34.59 27.85
C VAL A 21 8.86 35.45 28.13
N ASP A 22 7.84 34.86 28.78
CA ASP A 22 6.60 35.56 29.14
C ASP A 22 6.86 36.84 29.96
N THR A 23 7.94 36.87 30.76
CA THR A 23 8.38 38.05 31.51
C THR A 23 8.67 39.26 30.63
N ASN A 24 9.12 39.03 29.40
CA ASN A 24 9.42 40.09 28.44
C ASN A 24 8.16 40.55 27.71
N LEU A 25 7.22 39.63 27.44
CA LEU A 25 5.97 39.91 26.72
C LEU A 25 4.92 40.59 27.62
N HIS A 26 4.83 40.18 28.88
CA HIS A 26 3.82 40.59 29.85
C HIS A 26 3.65 42.12 29.99
N PRO A 27 4.72 42.94 30.16
CA PRO A 27 4.56 44.38 30.31
C PRO A 27 3.86 45.05 29.13
N TYR A 28 4.14 44.59 27.90
CA TYR A 28 3.51 45.13 26.69
C TYR A 28 2.02 44.77 26.62
N LEU A 29 1.65 43.54 26.98
CA LEU A 29 0.25 43.11 26.98
C LEU A 29 -0.60 43.88 28.00
N VAL A 30 -0.07 44.14 29.20
CA VAL A 30 -0.76 44.93 30.23
C VAL A 30 -0.96 46.38 29.75
N ARG A 31 0.09 47.00 29.20
CA ARG A 31 0.01 48.36 28.62
C ARG A 31 -1.06 48.44 27.53
N ILE A 32 -1.12 47.45 26.64
CA ILE A 32 -2.11 47.38 25.55
C ILE A 32 -3.52 47.15 26.09
N ALA A 33 -3.71 46.28 27.08
CA ALA A 33 -5.01 46.04 27.70
C ALA A 33 -5.57 47.31 28.36
N VAL A 34 -4.72 48.09 29.03
CA VAL A 34 -5.07 49.39 29.61
C VAL A 34 -5.43 50.41 28.52
N LEU A 35 -4.62 50.51 27.46
CA LEU A 35 -4.87 51.42 26.34
C LEU A 35 -6.19 51.07 25.61
N ALA A 36 -6.43 49.79 25.34
CA ALA A 36 -7.63 49.30 24.68
C ALA A 36 -8.89 49.55 25.53
N TYR A 37 -8.80 49.40 26.86
CA TYR A 37 -9.90 49.76 27.76
C TYR A 37 -10.20 51.27 27.72
N ARG A 38 -9.16 52.09 27.85
CA ARG A 38 -9.29 53.57 27.86
C ARG A 38 -9.90 54.11 26.57
N THR A 39 -9.65 53.46 25.44
CA THR A 39 -10.10 53.90 24.10
C THR A 39 -11.46 53.32 23.68
N GLN A 40 -12.16 52.65 24.60
CA GLN A 40 -13.49 52.11 24.30
C GLN A 40 -14.50 53.23 24.00
N PRO A 41 -15.42 53.03 23.03
CA PRO A 41 -16.39 54.04 22.63
C PRO A 41 -17.29 54.56 23.76
N ARG A 42 -17.48 53.79 24.84
CA ARG A 42 -18.26 54.19 26.02
C ARG A 42 -17.66 55.35 26.81
N PHE A 43 -16.39 55.68 26.57
CA PHE A 43 -15.65 56.74 27.27
C PHE A 43 -15.46 58.03 26.45
N SER A 44 -15.95 58.10 25.19
CA SER A 44 -15.78 59.28 24.34
C SER A 44 -17.01 60.20 24.31
N SER A 45 -16.80 61.52 24.38
CA SER A 45 -17.84 62.55 24.25
C SER A 45 -18.01 62.96 22.79
N SER A 46 -19.21 62.81 22.22
CA SER A 46 -19.53 63.32 20.89
C SER A 46 -19.85 64.82 20.93
N ASN A 47 -18.87 65.69 20.68
CA ASN A 47 -19.12 67.11 20.37
C ASN A 47 -19.10 67.33 18.86
N GLY A 48 -20.20 67.86 18.30
CA GLY A 48 -20.27 68.28 16.90
C GLY A 48 -21.62 68.92 16.55
N THR A 49 -21.60 70.25 16.43
CA THR A 49 -22.66 71.18 16.03
C THR A 49 -23.21 70.96 14.61
N ALA A 50 -24.45 71.38 14.40
CA ALA A 50 -25.20 71.28 13.15
C ALA A 50 -25.06 72.50 12.20
N SER A 51 -25.29 72.23 10.89
CA SER A 51 -25.75 73.12 9.77
C SER A 51 -24.68 73.69 8.80
N PRO A 52 -24.97 73.99 7.50
CA PRO A 52 -26.00 73.46 6.57
C PRO A 52 -25.48 73.07 5.14
N GLU A 53 -26.25 72.23 4.44
CA GLU A 53 -26.39 71.90 2.99
C GLU A 53 -25.26 72.09 1.95
N SER A 54 -24.93 71.01 1.22
CA SER A 54 -25.00 70.95 -0.26
C SER A 54 -24.96 69.50 -0.79
N HIS A 55 -25.54 69.31 -1.97
CA HIS A 55 -25.98 68.04 -2.56
C HIS A 55 -24.90 66.96 -2.83
N THR A 56 -25.39 65.71 -2.80
CA THR A 56 -24.95 64.44 -3.46
C THR A 56 -24.36 63.36 -2.54
N PRO A 57 -25.04 62.21 -2.33
CA PRO A 57 -24.44 61.07 -1.64
C PRO A 57 -23.67 60.19 -2.64
N ARG A 58 -22.34 60.35 -2.68
CA ARG A 58 -21.43 59.27 -3.12
C ARG A 58 -21.36 58.23 -2.00
N ARG A 59 -21.72 56.98 -2.32
CA ARG A 59 -21.58 55.81 -1.44
C ARG A 59 -20.11 55.55 -1.12
N GLY A 60 -19.73 55.74 0.14
CA GLY A 60 -18.51 55.20 0.74
C GLY A 60 -18.88 54.44 2.00
N HIS A 61 -18.97 53.11 1.91
CA HIS A 61 -19.22 52.26 3.07
C HIS A 61 -17.89 52.00 3.81
N SER A 62 -17.73 52.58 5.00
CA SER A 62 -16.82 52.06 6.02
C SER A 62 -17.63 51.06 6.86
N ARG A 63 -17.36 49.76 6.72
CA ARG A 63 -17.89 48.71 7.59
C ARG A 63 -16.73 48.04 8.31
N ARG A 64 -16.70 48.20 9.64
CA ARG A 64 -16.03 47.29 10.59
C ARG A 64 -16.62 45.89 10.37
N ASN A 65 -15.80 44.90 10.06
CA ASN A 65 -16.23 43.51 10.01
C ASN A 65 -15.53 42.71 11.12
N SER A 66 -16.36 42.19 12.03
CA SER A 66 -16.03 41.14 12.99
C SER A 66 -15.89 39.81 12.24
N VAL A 67 -14.88 39.03 12.59
CA VAL A 67 -14.54 37.72 11.99
C VAL A 67 -15.60 36.63 12.28
N GLN A 68 -16.61 36.92 13.11
CA GLN A 68 -17.68 35.96 13.40
C GLN A 68 -18.70 35.78 12.26
N ASP A 69 -18.82 36.73 11.33
CA ASP A 69 -19.77 36.62 10.20
C ASP A 69 -19.32 35.61 9.12
N LEU A 70 -18.09 35.09 9.21
CA LEU A 70 -17.51 34.25 8.15
C LEU A 70 -17.45 32.75 8.46
N LEU A 71 -17.73 32.33 9.71
CA LEU A 71 -17.80 30.91 10.08
C LEU A 71 -19.24 30.34 10.09
N SER A 72 -20.24 31.12 9.68
CA SER A 72 -21.64 30.65 9.57
C SER A 72 -22.19 30.67 8.13
N HIS A 73 -21.31 30.71 7.13
CA HIS A 73 -21.71 30.65 5.72
C HIS A 73 -21.36 29.31 5.06
N THR A 74 -22.01 28.25 5.53
CA THR A 74 -22.75 27.43 4.58
C THR A 74 -24.22 27.86 4.68
N ASN A 75 -24.66 28.62 3.67
CA ASN A 75 -26.01 29.17 3.50
C ASN A 75 -26.50 30.19 4.56
N SER A 76 -26.23 31.50 4.42
CA SER A 76 -27.09 32.55 5.03
C SER A 76 -26.78 34.01 4.64
N SER A 77 -26.12 34.33 3.53
CA SER A 77 -25.91 35.74 3.14
C SER A 77 -27.11 36.32 2.37
N ALA A 78 -28.23 36.55 3.05
CA ALA A 78 -29.33 37.43 2.61
C ALA A 78 -30.39 37.63 3.70
N SER A 79 -30.09 38.29 4.84
CA SER A 79 -31.17 38.62 5.80
C SER A 79 -31.00 39.86 6.69
N GLU A 80 -29.98 40.72 6.53
CA GLU A 80 -29.77 41.79 7.53
C GLU A 80 -30.61 43.07 7.40
N ASN A 81 -31.60 43.16 6.50
CA ASN A 81 -32.37 44.40 6.31
C ASN A 81 -33.90 44.26 6.39
N LEU A 82 -34.46 43.39 7.27
CA LEU A 82 -35.91 43.33 7.46
C LEU A 82 -36.32 43.15 8.94
N SER A 83 -36.66 44.24 9.62
CA SER A 83 -37.09 44.26 11.02
C SER A 83 -38.62 44.13 11.18
N SER A 84 -39.08 42.89 11.37
CA SER A 84 -40.34 42.49 12.08
C SER A 84 -40.57 40.98 12.04
N ALA A 85 -39.98 40.27 11.07
CA ALA A 85 -40.19 38.84 10.86
C ALA A 85 -39.18 37.92 11.58
N HIS A 86 -38.21 38.42 12.36
CA HIS A 86 -37.10 37.62 12.90
C HIS A 86 -37.37 36.91 14.24
N ASN A 87 -38.46 37.19 14.94
CA ASN A 87 -38.85 36.43 16.14
C ASN A 87 -39.75 35.25 15.76
N ILE A 88 -39.23 34.33 14.92
CA ILE A 88 -39.93 33.08 14.59
C ILE A 88 -39.41 31.98 15.52
N SER A 89 -40.24 31.59 16.49
CA SER A 89 -40.01 30.40 17.30
C SER A 89 -41.33 29.64 17.43
N PHE A 90 -41.37 28.45 16.87
CA PHE A 90 -42.46 27.49 17.00
C PHE A 90 -42.17 26.48 18.14
N GLY A 91 -41.25 26.81 19.06
CA GLY A 91 -40.90 25.99 20.22
C GLY A 91 -40.31 24.62 19.85
N ASN A 92 -40.26 23.67 20.79
CA ASN A 92 -39.71 22.32 20.58
C ASN A 92 -40.61 21.39 19.72
N ASN A 93 -41.58 21.93 18.98
CA ASN A 93 -42.52 21.15 18.20
C ASN A 93 -41.87 20.67 16.88
N LYS A 94 -41.56 19.38 16.81
CA LYS A 94 -40.85 18.78 15.67
C LYS A 94 -41.76 18.68 14.43
N LEU A 95 -41.21 19.05 13.28
CA LEU A 95 -41.83 18.82 11.97
C LEU A 95 -41.93 17.30 11.69
N PRO A 96 -43.08 16.79 11.22
CA PRO A 96 -43.19 15.41 10.76
C PRO A 96 -42.25 15.12 9.59
N LYS A 97 -41.70 13.89 9.53
CA LYS A 97 -40.60 13.52 8.61
C LYS A 97 -41.07 13.46 7.14
N GLU A 98 -42.37 13.35 6.94
CA GLU A 98 -43.05 13.21 5.65
C GLU A 98 -43.30 14.58 4.98
N VAL A 99 -43.33 15.67 5.76
CA VAL A 99 -43.69 17.02 5.29
C VAL A 99 -42.78 17.53 4.17
N PRO A 100 -41.44 17.38 4.20
CA PRO A 100 -40.59 17.87 3.11
C PRO A 100 -40.90 17.21 1.76
N LYS A 101 -41.24 15.91 1.75
CA LYS A 101 -41.63 15.18 0.54
C LYS A 101 -43.02 15.59 0.05
N LEU A 102 -43.97 15.77 0.96
CA LEU A 102 -45.31 16.26 0.62
C LEU A 102 -45.27 17.69 0.07
N LEU A 103 -44.41 18.55 0.63
CA LEU A 103 -44.20 19.92 0.18
C LEU A 103 -43.57 19.95 -1.23
N GLN A 104 -42.59 19.08 -1.49
CA GLN A 104 -42.01 18.90 -2.83
C GLN A 104 -43.07 18.43 -3.85
N ALA A 105 -43.94 17.50 -3.48
CA ALA A 105 -45.04 17.05 -4.34
C ALA A 105 -46.06 18.17 -4.61
N LYS A 106 -46.42 18.97 -3.60
CA LYS A 106 -47.32 20.14 -3.77
C LYS A 106 -46.72 21.20 -4.68
N PHE A 107 -45.44 21.56 -4.51
CA PHE A 107 -44.78 22.51 -5.40
C PHE A 107 -44.63 21.99 -6.83
N LYS A 108 -44.40 20.67 -7.01
CA LYS A 108 -44.38 20.03 -8.33
C LYS A 108 -45.74 20.16 -9.04
N THR A 109 -46.84 19.90 -8.33
CA THR A 109 -48.20 20.06 -8.89
C THR A 109 -48.50 21.51 -9.22
N MET A 110 -48.13 22.47 -8.36
CA MET A 110 -48.28 23.91 -8.62
C MET A 110 -47.43 24.42 -9.80
N ALA A 111 -46.28 23.78 -10.06
CA ALA A 111 -45.44 24.08 -11.22
C ALA A 111 -46.03 23.52 -12.53
N LEU A 112 -46.68 22.34 -12.49
CA LEU A 112 -47.21 21.62 -13.66
C LEU A 112 -48.65 22.04 -14.06
N LYS A 113 -49.50 22.40 -13.10
CA LYS A 113 -50.85 22.94 -13.35
C LYS A 113 -50.97 24.31 -12.66
N PRO A 114 -50.98 25.43 -13.40
CA PRO A 114 -51.16 26.74 -12.79
C PRO A 114 -52.61 26.87 -12.31
N ASP A 115 -52.86 26.61 -11.03
CA ASP A 115 -54.15 26.94 -10.41
C ASP A 115 -54.35 28.47 -10.39
N GLY A 116 -55.57 28.91 -10.70
CA GLY A 116 -55.91 30.33 -10.87
C GLY A 116 -55.64 31.25 -9.67
N LYS A 117 -55.32 30.72 -8.47
CA LYS A 117 -55.00 31.53 -7.27
C LYS A 117 -53.53 31.97 -7.17
N THR A 118 -52.59 31.31 -7.85
CA THR A 118 -51.15 31.66 -7.83
C THR A 118 -50.68 32.41 -9.09
N ASN A 119 -51.56 32.57 -10.09
CA ASN A 119 -51.30 33.38 -11.28
C ASN A 119 -51.50 34.89 -11.05
N ASP A 120 -52.22 35.30 -10.00
CA ASP A 120 -52.50 36.71 -9.72
C ASP A 120 -51.30 37.47 -9.12
N ASP A 121 -50.24 36.79 -8.67
CA ASP A 121 -49.04 37.41 -8.11
C ASP A 121 -47.75 36.78 -8.71
N PRO A 122 -47.23 37.33 -9.82
CA PRO A 122 -46.09 36.75 -10.54
C PRO A 122 -44.81 36.74 -9.71
N LEU A 123 -44.67 37.62 -8.72
CA LEU A 123 -43.53 37.64 -7.81
C LEU A 123 -43.59 36.49 -6.81
N LEU A 124 -44.77 36.19 -6.26
CA LEU A 124 -44.95 35.03 -5.38
C LEU A 124 -44.65 33.71 -6.12
N ARG A 125 -45.08 33.60 -7.38
CA ARG A 125 -44.78 32.43 -8.22
C ARG A 125 -43.27 32.22 -8.42
N ARG A 126 -42.52 33.30 -8.68
CA ARG A 126 -41.05 33.24 -8.82
C ARG A 126 -40.37 32.83 -7.50
N SER A 127 -40.81 33.38 -6.37
CA SER A 127 -40.33 32.98 -5.04
C SER A 127 -40.58 31.50 -4.74
N PHE A 128 -41.77 30.99 -5.05
CA PHE A 128 -42.12 29.58 -4.90
C PHE A 128 -41.30 28.65 -5.80
N LEU A 129 -41.06 29.02 -7.06
CA LEU A 129 -40.20 28.25 -7.96
C LEU A 129 -38.74 28.25 -7.49
N SER A 130 -38.23 29.39 -7.02
CA SER A 130 -36.88 29.48 -6.45
C SER A 130 -36.73 28.60 -5.20
N PHE A 131 -37.76 28.54 -4.35
CA PHE A 131 -37.75 27.68 -3.18
C PHE A 131 -37.94 26.19 -3.53
N TYR A 132 -38.74 25.89 -4.55
CA TYR A 132 -38.90 24.53 -5.06
C TYR A 132 -37.58 23.97 -5.61
N ALA A 133 -36.81 24.77 -6.34
CA ALA A 133 -35.46 24.38 -6.78
C ALA A 133 -34.55 24.04 -5.59
N LEU A 134 -34.64 24.78 -4.49
CA LEU A 134 -33.90 24.49 -3.26
C LEU A 134 -34.36 23.18 -2.61
N LEU A 135 -35.67 22.91 -2.58
CA LEU A 135 -36.26 21.65 -2.09
C LEU A 135 -35.93 20.41 -2.96
N LEU A 136 -35.45 20.59 -4.18
CA LEU A 136 -34.97 19.48 -5.01
C LEU A 136 -33.53 19.07 -4.68
N SER A 137 -32.78 19.91 -3.95
CA SER A 137 -31.41 19.58 -3.56
C SER A 137 -31.36 18.50 -2.46
N PRO A 138 -30.57 17.42 -2.64
CA PRO A 138 -30.52 16.31 -1.69
C PRO A 138 -29.92 16.73 -0.34
N ASP A 139 -28.95 17.64 -0.33
CA ASP A 139 -28.30 18.14 0.88
C ASP A 139 -29.27 18.93 1.78
N PHE A 140 -30.11 19.78 1.18
CA PHE A 140 -31.11 20.55 1.91
C PHE A 140 -32.21 19.67 2.50
N LEU A 141 -32.67 18.66 1.74
CA LEU A 141 -33.65 17.69 2.23
C LEU A 141 -33.10 16.87 3.40
N ARG A 142 -31.82 16.49 3.34
CA ARG A 142 -31.14 15.81 4.46
C ARG A 142 -31.09 16.71 5.69
N GLN A 143 -30.65 17.97 5.54
CA GLN A 143 -30.59 18.94 6.62
C GLN A 143 -31.95 19.18 7.31
N ILE A 144 -33.04 19.31 6.55
CA ILE A 144 -34.38 19.51 7.12
C ILE A 144 -34.90 18.24 7.80
N LYS A 145 -34.61 17.06 7.22
CA LYS A 145 -35.02 15.77 7.81
C LYS A 145 -34.31 15.50 9.14
N ASP A 146 -33.08 15.98 9.27
CA ASP A 146 -32.26 15.84 10.48
C ASP A 146 -32.64 16.89 11.54
N ASN A 147 -32.78 18.16 11.16
CA ASN A 147 -33.13 19.25 12.08
C ASN A 147 -34.60 19.21 12.54
N ARG A 148 -35.52 18.79 11.66
CA ARG A 148 -36.98 18.72 11.89
C ARG A 148 -37.61 20.01 12.44
N ARG A 149 -37.12 21.18 12.03
CA ARG A 149 -37.62 22.50 12.45
C ARG A 149 -38.42 23.18 11.34
N ALA A 150 -39.57 23.74 11.69
CA ALA A 150 -40.43 24.47 10.73
C ALA A 150 -39.91 25.89 10.47
N GLU A 151 -39.21 26.47 11.45
CA GLU A 151 -38.54 27.76 11.40
C GLU A 151 -37.50 27.80 10.28
N ASP A 152 -36.71 26.74 10.16
CA ASP A 152 -35.67 26.62 9.13
C ASP A 152 -36.28 26.69 7.72
N LEU A 153 -37.44 26.04 7.51
CA LEU A 153 -38.16 26.10 6.24
C LEU A 153 -38.67 27.51 5.92
N VAL A 154 -39.29 28.18 6.89
CA VAL A 154 -39.81 29.55 6.72
C VAL A 154 -38.67 30.55 6.49
N MET A 155 -37.58 30.44 7.23
CA MET A 155 -36.39 31.30 7.08
C MET A 155 -35.71 31.12 5.72
N ARG A 156 -35.62 29.87 5.24
CA ARG A 156 -35.06 29.58 3.92
C ARG A 156 -35.96 30.09 2.81
N PHE A 157 -37.28 29.99 2.97
CA PHE A 157 -38.23 30.61 2.04
C PHE A 157 -38.10 32.13 2.02
N LEU A 158 -38.03 32.79 3.18
CA LEU A 158 -37.82 34.25 3.28
C LEU A 158 -36.50 34.70 2.62
N SER A 159 -35.45 33.89 2.70
CA SER A 159 -34.19 34.15 1.98
C SER A 159 -34.37 34.09 0.45
N CYS A 160 -35.16 33.15 -0.07
CA CYS A 160 -35.52 33.10 -1.49
C CYS A 160 -36.33 34.34 -1.91
N VAL A 161 -37.32 34.75 -1.10
CA VAL A 161 -38.11 35.96 -1.36
C VAL A 161 -37.21 37.20 -1.40
N SER A 162 -36.31 37.37 -0.42
CA SER A 162 -35.37 38.49 -0.37
C SER A 162 -34.46 38.54 -1.61
N LYS A 163 -33.96 37.39 -2.07
CA LYS A 163 -33.16 37.30 -3.31
C LYS A 163 -33.97 37.70 -4.54
N GLU A 164 -35.22 37.27 -4.67
CA GLU A 164 -36.08 37.62 -5.81
C GLU A 164 -36.55 39.09 -5.79
N LEU A 165 -36.78 39.67 -4.60
CA LEU A 165 -37.09 41.08 -4.45
C LEU A 165 -35.90 41.98 -4.79
N ASN A 166 -34.68 41.59 -4.37
CA ASN A 166 -33.45 42.30 -4.73
C ASN A 166 -33.19 42.29 -6.25
N LYS A 167 -33.52 41.19 -6.95
CA LYS A 167 -33.44 41.12 -8.42
C LYS A 167 -34.47 42.02 -9.12
N SER A 168 -35.58 42.32 -8.47
CA SER A 168 -36.70 43.08 -9.05
C SER A 168 -36.61 44.58 -8.75
N ALA A 169 -35.54 45.06 -8.09
CA ALA A 169 -35.26 46.47 -7.79
C ALA A 169 -36.38 47.24 -7.04
N ILE A 170 -37.15 46.55 -6.19
CA ILE A 170 -38.27 47.13 -5.44
C ILE A 170 -37.74 47.97 -4.25
N PRO A 171 -38.29 49.17 -3.97
CA PRO A 171 -37.87 50.00 -2.85
C PRO A 171 -38.02 49.32 -1.47
N PRO A 172 -37.10 49.55 -0.51
CA PRO A 172 -37.09 48.89 0.79
C PRO A 172 -38.29 49.21 1.70
N GLN A 173 -39.07 50.25 1.41
CA GLN A 173 -40.30 50.56 2.14
C GLN A 173 -41.49 49.69 1.70
N GLU A 174 -41.57 49.32 0.41
CA GLU A 174 -42.61 48.44 -0.13
C GLU A 174 -42.27 46.95 0.02
N SER A 175 -40.97 46.62 0.09
CA SER A 175 -40.49 45.24 0.24
C SER A 175 -40.99 44.57 1.51
N LYS A 176 -41.13 45.30 2.62
CA LYS A 176 -41.58 44.76 3.91
C LYS A 176 -43.00 44.20 3.84
N GLY A 177 -43.94 44.95 3.24
CA GLY A 177 -45.32 44.51 3.08
C GLY A 177 -45.46 43.31 2.13
N ILE A 178 -44.62 43.24 1.10
CA ILE A 178 -44.59 42.11 0.14
C ILE A 178 -44.00 40.87 0.81
N VAL A 179 -42.93 41.00 1.60
CA VAL A 179 -42.33 39.87 2.33
C VAL A 179 -43.34 39.28 3.32
N ASP A 180 -44.02 40.11 4.13
CA ASP A 180 -45.02 39.63 5.09
C ASP A 180 -46.19 38.92 4.38
N LYS A 181 -46.64 39.43 3.22
CA LYS A 181 -47.69 38.81 2.39
C LYS A 181 -47.25 37.46 1.82
N GLN A 182 -46.03 37.36 1.28
CA GLN A 182 -45.51 36.11 0.71
C GLN A 182 -45.19 35.08 1.80
N ALA A 183 -44.66 35.51 2.95
CA ALA A 183 -44.42 34.68 4.12
C ALA A 183 -45.73 34.08 4.66
N SER A 184 -46.79 34.90 4.75
CA SER A 184 -48.12 34.43 5.16
C SER A 184 -48.68 33.39 4.19
N ALA A 185 -48.51 33.59 2.87
CA ALA A 185 -48.93 32.63 1.86
C ALA A 185 -48.16 31.29 1.96
N PHE A 186 -46.86 31.33 2.25
CA PHE A 186 -46.06 30.12 2.45
C PHE A 186 -46.40 29.37 3.73
N VAL A 187 -46.58 30.08 4.85
CA VAL A 187 -46.99 29.47 6.12
C VAL A 187 -48.36 28.81 5.98
N ARG A 188 -49.30 29.44 5.26
CA ARG A 188 -50.59 28.82 4.91
C ARG A 188 -50.40 27.55 4.08
N LEU A 189 -49.54 27.59 3.04
CA LEU A 189 -49.23 26.42 2.23
C LEU A 189 -48.66 25.28 3.07
N LEU A 190 -47.81 25.58 4.05
CA LEU A 190 -47.23 24.61 4.96
C LEU A 190 -48.30 23.98 5.87
N ILE A 191 -49.20 24.78 6.44
CA ILE A 191 -50.35 24.31 7.23
C ILE A 191 -51.23 23.38 6.38
N ASP A 192 -51.57 23.79 5.15
CA ASP A 192 -52.39 23.00 4.24
C ASP A 192 -51.69 21.69 3.86
N THR A 193 -50.36 21.71 3.68
CA THR A 193 -49.57 20.49 3.39
C THR A 193 -49.64 19.49 4.54
N ILE A 194 -49.57 19.96 5.78
CA ILE A 194 -49.67 19.11 6.98
C ILE A 194 -51.09 18.56 7.14
N ARG A 195 -52.12 19.38 6.87
CA ARG A 195 -53.53 18.97 6.94
C ARG A 195 -53.91 17.95 5.86
N ASP A 196 -53.56 18.23 4.61
CA ASP A 196 -53.86 17.35 3.47
C ASP A 196 -53.11 16.01 3.55
N GLY A 197 -51.94 16.01 4.19
CA GLY A 197 -51.19 14.79 4.50
C GLY A 197 -51.78 13.94 5.62
N GLY A 198 -52.88 14.37 6.27
CA GLY A 198 -53.48 13.68 7.42
C GLY A 198 -52.71 13.81 8.73
N LEU A 199 -51.62 14.58 8.76
CA LEU A 199 -50.66 14.68 9.86
C LEU A 199 -51.06 15.71 10.93
N ALA A 200 -52.20 16.37 10.76
CA ALA A 200 -52.67 17.42 11.68
C ALA A 200 -52.99 16.92 13.09
N LYS A 201 -53.32 15.63 13.23
CA LYS A 201 -53.53 14.99 14.54
C LYS A 201 -52.23 14.77 15.31
N ASP A 202 -51.10 14.64 14.59
CA ASP A 202 -49.80 14.29 15.17
C ASP A 202 -49.01 15.52 15.64
N CYS A 203 -49.37 16.73 15.18
CA CYS A 203 -48.69 17.98 15.55
C CYS A 203 -49.65 19.18 15.81
N PRO A 204 -50.66 19.05 16.70
CA PRO A 204 -51.65 20.10 16.94
C PRO A 204 -51.05 21.39 17.54
N GLY A 205 -49.96 21.28 18.31
CA GLY A 205 -49.23 22.44 18.85
C GLY A 205 -48.53 23.26 17.76
N LEU A 206 -47.91 22.59 16.80
CA LEU A 206 -47.22 23.23 15.67
C LEU A 206 -48.21 23.97 14.77
N ILE A 207 -49.36 23.35 14.44
CA ILE A 207 -50.40 23.99 13.63
C ILE A 207 -50.93 25.25 14.31
N LYS A 208 -51.24 25.21 15.61
CA LYS A 208 -51.72 26.39 16.35
C LYS A 208 -50.71 27.54 16.31
N GLN A 209 -49.42 27.25 16.40
CA GLN A 209 -48.37 28.28 16.33
C GLN A 209 -48.17 28.82 14.91
N LEU A 210 -48.21 27.97 13.89
CA LEU A 210 -48.18 28.40 12.49
C LEU A 210 -49.39 29.28 12.13
N GLU A 211 -50.59 28.93 12.61
CA GLU A 211 -51.80 29.76 12.42
C GLU A 211 -51.73 31.10 13.18
N SER A 212 -51.16 31.10 14.38
CA SER A 212 -50.91 32.33 15.14
C SER A 212 -49.93 33.25 14.41
N TYR A 213 -48.85 32.67 13.88
CA TYR A 213 -47.85 33.38 13.10
C TYR A 213 -48.43 33.91 11.77
N GLU A 214 -49.22 33.11 11.06
CA GLU A 214 -49.94 33.54 9.85
C GLU A 214 -50.87 34.73 10.12
N LYS A 215 -51.58 34.75 11.26
CA LYS A 215 -52.45 35.86 11.67
C LYS A 215 -51.65 37.12 12.02
N SER A 216 -50.51 36.98 12.71
CA SER A 216 -49.60 38.09 13.03
C SER A 216 -49.06 38.77 11.78
N LEU A 217 -48.70 37.99 10.75
CA LEU A 217 -48.22 38.51 9.47
C LEU A 217 -49.30 39.22 8.65
N LYS A 218 -50.59 38.92 8.86
CA LYS A 218 -51.69 39.63 8.21
C LYS A 218 -52.08 40.91 8.93
N SER A 219 -51.91 40.97 10.26
CA SER A 219 -52.22 42.16 11.07
C SER A 219 -51.13 43.25 11.00
N SER A 220 -49.88 42.91 10.64
CA SER A 220 -48.78 43.88 10.47
C SER A 220 -49.05 44.93 9.38
N SER A 221 -50.03 44.69 8.48
CA SER A 221 -50.42 45.60 7.40
C SER A 221 -51.26 46.82 7.82
N LYS A 222 -51.68 46.95 9.09
CA LYS A 222 -52.62 47.99 9.53
C LYS A 222 -52.18 48.95 10.65
N LEU A 223 -50.95 48.89 11.16
CA LEU A 223 -50.51 49.82 12.22
C LEU A 223 -49.34 50.72 11.80
N SER A 224 -49.67 51.98 11.53
CA SER A 224 -48.75 53.11 11.53
C SER A 224 -49.12 54.01 12.72
N LEU A 225 -48.10 54.64 13.32
CA LEU A 225 -48.12 55.71 14.34
C LEU A 225 -48.43 55.29 15.79
N GLN A 226 -47.36 55.05 16.58
CA GLN A 226 -47.05 55.78 17.82
C GLN A 226 -45.75 55.25 18.46
N PRO A 227 -44.85 56.11 18.99
CA PRO A 227 -43.73 55.65 19.80
C PRO A 227 -44.18 55.52 21.26
N SER A 228 -44.31 54.28 21.74
CA SER A 228 -44.52 54.00 23.16
C SER A 228 -43.17 54.06 23.89
N ILE A 229 -42.94 55.20 24.54
CA ILE A 229 -41.95 55.37 25.61
C ILE A 229 -42.45 54.57 26.81
N SER A 230 -41.69 53.55 27.23
CA SER A 230 -41.79 53.01 28.59
C SER A 230 -40.70 53.63 29.43
N SER A 231 -41.10 54.65 30.18
CA SER A 231 -40.32 55.34 31.20
C SER A 231 -40.12 54.45 32.43
N SER A 232 -38.88 54.05 32.71
CA SER A 232 -38.42 53.84 34.07
C SER A 232 -37.55 55.03 34.48
N ASN A 233 -37.98 55.72 35.52
CA ASN A 233 -37.29 56.84 36.14
C ASN A 233 -35.92 56.40 36.67
N ILE A 234 -34.85 56.92 36.07
CA ILE A 234 -33.68 57.42 36.82
C ILE A 234 -33.36 58.77 36.20
N GLY A 235 -33.64 59.84 36.93
CA GLY A 235 -32.99 61.11 36.67
C GLY A 235 -31.55 60.99 37.15
N ASP A 236 -30.59 61.11 36.24
CA ASP A 236 -29.47 62.04 36.39
C ASP A 236 -28.72 62.18 35.06
N GLY A 237 -27.96 63.26 34.88
CA GLY A 237 -27.33 63.65 33.63
C GLY A 237 -26.49 62.57 32.93
N ARG A 238 -26.19 62.75 31.64
CA ARG A 238 -25.13 61.99 30.95
C ARG A 238 -23.79 62.24 31.67
N VAL A 239 -23.51 61.45 32.70
CA VAL A 239 -22.19 61.35 33.31
C VAL A 239 -21.32 60.58 32.32
N LEU A 240 -20.26 61.21 31.81
CA LEU A 240 -19.15 60.46 31.23
C LEU A 240 -18.72 59.45 32.30
N GLN A 241 -18.90 58.14 32.05
CA GLN A 241 -18.34 57.14 32.94
C GLN A 241 -16.82 57.29 32.88
N THR A 242 -16.19 57.69 33.99
CA THR A 242 -14.74 57.70 34.09
C THR A 242 -14.24 56.26 34.16
N PRO A 243 -13.17 55.89 33.43
CA PRO A 243 -12.65 54.53 33.45
C PRO A 243 -12.21 54.14 34.87
N THR A 244 -12.83 53.08 35.39
CA THR A 244 -12.63 52.51 36.74
C THR A 244 -11.32 51.76 36.91
N PHE A 245 -10.74 51.26 35.81
CA PHE A 245 -9.55 50.38 35.77
C PHE A 245 -9.62 49.16 36.69
N GLN A 246 -10.83 48.69 36.99
CA GLN A 246 -11.05 47.44 37.70
C GLN A 246 -11.00 46.26 36.72
N LEU A 247 -10.34 45.17 37.10
CA LEU A 247 -10.19 43.97 36.27
C LEU A 247 -11.54 43.43 35.78
N GLU A 248 -12.61 43.54 36.58
CA GLU A 248 -13.95 43.09 36.23
C GLU A 248 -14.51 43.76 34.97
N ASP A 249 -14.13 45.01 34.71
CA ASP A 249 -14.59 45.80 33.57
C ASP A 249 -13.71 45.65 32.32
N MET A 250 -12.50 45.08 32.47
CA MET A 250 -11.45 45.01 31.45
C MET A 250 -11.35 43.61 30.81
N THR A 251 -12.08 43.38 29.73
CA THR A 251 -12.12 42.07 29.02
C THR A 251 -10.75 41.59 28.57
N LEU A 252 -9.96 42.43 27.88
CA LEU A 252 -8.62 42.07 27.42
C LEU A 252 -7.64 41.81 28.59
N ALA A 253 -7.81 42.49 29.72
CA ALA A 253 -6.97 42.22 30.89
C ALA A 253 -7.29 40.87 31.54
N LYS A 254 -8.57 40.46 31.54
CA LYS A 254 -8.96 39.09 31.92
C LYS A 254 -8.36 38.05 30.97
N ASP A 255 -8.36 38.34 29.66
CA ASP A 255 -7.76 37.46 28.65
C ASP A 255 -6.24 37.31 28.87
N VAL A 256 -5.53 38.42 29.15
CA VAL A 256 -4.09 38.42 29.46
C VAL A 256 -3.79 37.69 30.77
N SER A 257 -4.59 37.91 31.82
CA SER A 257 -4.48 37.18 33.10
C SER A 257 -4.66 35.68 32.90
N SER A 258 -5.64 35.26 32.08
CA SER A 258 -5.84 33.85 31.74
C SER A 258 -4.71 33.29 30.88
N LEU A 259 -4.14 34.08 29.97
CA LEU A 259 -3.06 33.66 29.07
C LEU A 259 -1.74 33.44 29.81
N MET A 260 -1.41 34.36 30.73
CA MET A 260 -0.16 34.35 31.50
C MET A 260 -0.27 33.60 32.83
N VAL A 261 -1.44 33.02 33.13
CA VAL A 261 -1.71 32.27 34.38
C VAL A 261 -1.42 33.13 35.62
N LEU A 262 -1.86 34.39 35.58
CA LEU A 262 -1.68 35.36 36.67
C LEU A 262 -2.91 35.40 37.56
N SER A 263 -2.72 35.60 38.87
CA SER A 263 -3.84 35.82 39.79
C SER A 263 -4.51 37.17 39.54
N SER A 264 -5.81 37.27 39.86
CA SER A 264 -6.58 38.52 39.73
C SER A 264 -5.96 39.68 40.53
N LYS A 265 -5.21 39.38 41.60
CA LYS A 265 -4.53 40.39 42.42
C LYS A 265 -3.26 40.92 41.75
N GLU A 266 -2.49 40.05 41.10
CA GLU A 266 -1.25 40.42 40.40
C GLU A 266 -1.56 41.31 39.21
N ILE A 267 -2.50 40.90 38.35
CA ILE A 267 -2.87 41.71 37.18
C ILE A 267 -3.48 43.06 37.56
N GLN A 268 -4.25 43.13 38.66
CA GLN A 268 -4.83 44.38 39.14
C GLN A 268 -3.73 45.34 39.64
N ARG A 269 -2.72 44.83 40.36
CA ARG A 269 -1.55 45.62 40.77
C ARG A 269 -0.81 46.17 39.54
N ASP A 270 -0.56 45.33 38.55
CA ASP A 270 0.17 45.73 37.34
C ASP A 270 -0.63 46.76 36.51
N ILE A 271 -1.96 46.66 36.47
CA ILE A 271 -2.85 47.68 35.88
C ILE A 271 -2.74 49.00 36.66
N ASP A 272 -2.73 48.96 37.99
CA ASP A 272 -2.67 50.14 38.84
C ASP A 272 -1.34 50.89 38.73
N GLU A 273 -0.24 50.18 38.48
CA GLU A 273 1.08 50.75 38.19
C GLU A 273 1.10 51.47 36.84
N VAL A 274 0.48 50.87 35.81
CA VAL A 274 0.61 51.34 34.42
C VAL A 274 -0.50 52.32 33.99
N LYS A 275 -1.65 52.37 34.69
CA LYS A 275 -2.84 53.14 34.28
C LYS A 275 -2.59 54.62 34.01
N ASN A 276 -1.67 55.26 34.74
CA ASN A 276 -1.40 56.69 34.57
C ASN A 276 -0.46 56.97 33.39
N GLU A 277 0.41 56.03 33.06
CA GLU A 277 1.42 56.18 32.01
C GLU A 277 0.89 55.72 30.65
N ALA A 278 0.17 54.60 30.59
CA ALA A 278 -0.36 54.04 29.35
C ALA A 278 -1.51 54.88 28.76
N THR A 279 -1.15 55.96 28.07
CA THR A 279 -2.06 56.95 27.48
C THR A 279 -2.06 56.92 25.95
N GLU A 280 -3.15 57.41 25.35
CA GLU A 280 -3.27 57.57 23.90
C GLU A 280 -2.17 58.47 23.31
N LYS A 281 -1.68 59.43 24.12
CA LYS A 281 -0.58 60.34 23.72
C LYS A 281 0.71 59.59 23.45
N ILE A 282 1.06 58.61 24.30
CA ILE A 282 2.27 57.79 24.13
C ILE A 282 2.09 56.84 22.94
N ALA A 283 0.91 56.26 22.74
CA ALA A 283 0.63 55.43 21.56
C ALA A 283 0.77 56.22 20.25
N VAL A 284 0.31 57.48 20.21
CA VAL A 284 0.51 58.39 19.07
C VAL A 284 1.99 58.75 18.89
N ALA A 285 2.75 58.92 19.98
CA ALA A 285 4.19 59.19 19.91
C ALA A 285 4.96 57.99 19.30
N ASP A 286 4.67 56.78 19.76
CA ASP A 286 5.23 55.53 19.20
C ASP A 286 4.89 55.40 17.71
N LEU A 287 3.62 55.59 17.31
CA LEU A 287 3.21 55.49 15.91
C LEU A 287 3.82 56.57 15.01
N LYS A 288 4.02 57.80 15.52
CA LYS A 288 4.74 58.86 14.80
C LYS A 288 6.23 58.56 14.68
N ALA A 289 6.84 57.92 15.67
CA ALA A 289 8.21 57.45 15.59
C ALA A 289 8.34 56.34 14.54
N VAL A 290 7.36 55.42 14.44
CA VAL A 290 7.28 54.43 13.35
C VAL A 290 7.13 55.14 11.99
N GLU A 291 6.26 56.14 11.88
CA GLU A 291 6.10 56.95 10.64
C GLU A 291 7.43 57.62 10.23
N HIS A 292 8.18 58.17 11.19
CA HIS A 292 9.50 58.76 10.95
C HIS A 292 10.55 57.72 10.55
N SER A 293 10.49 56.52 11.12
CA SER A 293 11.41 55.41 10.80
C SER A 293 11.28 54.91 9.36
N PHE A 294 10.16 55.21 8.66
CA PHE A 294 10.04 54.93 7.23
C PHE A 294 10.80 55.94 6.33
N ARG A 295 11.32 57.03 6.91
CA ARG A 295 12.10 58.06 6.23
C ARG A 295 13.61 57.86 6.40
N ASP A 296 14.03 57.33 7.54
CA ASP A 296 15.42 56.99 7.84
C ASP A 296 15.66 55.49 7.61
N TYR A 297 16.76 55.14 6.93
CA TYR A 297 17.04 53.76 6.48
C TYR A 297 17.27 52.71 7.59
N ASN A 298 17.00 53.00 8.86
CA ASN A 298 17.44 52.15 9.95
C ASN A 298 16.51 52.20 11.15
N GLN A 299 15.87 51.06 11.45
CA GLN A 299 15.91 50.32 12.73
C GLN A 299 14.57 49.76 13.23
N HIS A 300 13.40 50.03 12.64
CA HIS A 300 12.16 49.61 13.31
C HIS A 300 10.97 49.16 12.46
N THR A 301 11.15 48.94 11.15
CA THR A 301 10.04 48.55 10.28
C THR A 301 9.94 47.03 10.10
N VAL A 302 8.71 46.52 10.08
CA VAL A 302 8.42 45.08 9.90
C VAL A 302 8.85 44.56 8.53
N TYR A 303 8.92 45.45 7.52
CA TYR A 303 9.62 45.20 6.27
C TYR A 303 10.59 46.34 5.94
N GLN A 304 11.62 46.01 5.18
CA GLN A 304 12.61 46.92 4.62
C GLN A 304 12.54 46.90 3.09
N LYS A 305 13.16 47.89 2.44
CA LYS A 305 13.22 47.95 0.97
C LYS A 305 13.82 46.69 0.32
N ILE A 306 14.73 46.00 1.01
CA ILE A 306 15.35 44.74 0.53
C ILE A 306 14.37 43.54 0.51
N ASP A 307 13.24 43.65 1.20
CA ASP A 307 12.22 42.60 1.27
C ASP A 307 11.28 42.60 0.04
N PHE A 308 11.46 43.53 -0.90
CA PHE A 308 10.63 43.66 -2.11
C PHE A 308 11.48 43.45 -3.37
N GLU A 309 10.87 42.90 -4.42
CA GLU A 309 11.56 42.62 -5.69
C GLU A 309 11.87 43.89 -6.48
N THR A 310 10.91 44.84 -6.49
CA THR A 310 11.06 46.12 -7.17
C THR A 310 10.96 47.28 -6.16
N SER A 311 11.59 48.41 -6.50
CA SER A 311 11.43 49.64 -5.72
C SER A 311 10.00 50.20 -5.79
N GLU A 312 9.25 49.87 -6.85
CA GLU A 312 7.86 50.30 -7.03
C GLU A 312 6.92 49.58 -6.05
N ASP A 313 7.11 48.27 -5.85
CA ASP A 313 6.32 47.48 -4.89
C ASP A 313 6.54 47.96 -3.45
N TRP A 314 7.79 48.30 -3.11
CA TRP A 314 8.13 48.89 -1.82
C TRP A 314 7.38 50.21 -1.59
N GLU A 315 7.43 51.14 -2.56
CA GLU A 315 6.76 52.44 -2.42
C GLU A 315 5.23 52.30 -2.39
N ALA A 316 4.67 51.38 -3.17
CA ALA A 316 3.23 51.09 -3.15
C ALA A 316 2.76 50.50 -1.82
N TRP A 317 3.53 49.56 -1.24
CA TRP A 317 3.24 49.02 0.09
C TRP A 317 3.42 50.08 1.18
N LYS A 318 4.53 50.82 1.16
CA LYS A 318 4.83 51.90 2.10
C LYS A 318 3.73 52.97 2.11
N ALA A 319 3.24 53.37 0.93
CA ALA A 319 2.15 54.34 0.82
C ALA A 319 0.86 53.83 1.50
N LYS A 320 0.49 52.55 1.30
CA LYS A 320 -0.67 51.92 1.96
C LYS A 320 -0.48 51.86 3.48
N GLU A 321 0.72 51.50 3.93
CA GLU A 321 1.04 51.37 5.35
C GLU A 321 1.00 52.73 6.07
N LEU A 322 1.55 53.78 5.45
CA LEU A 322 1.47 55.15 5.98
C LEU A 322 0.02 55.64 6.09
N VAL A 323 -0.85 55.31 5.13
CA VAL A 323 -2.29 55.61 5.23
C VAL A 323 -2.92 54.87 6.41
N ALA A 324 -2.61 53.59 6.61
CA ALA A 324 -3.12 52.80 7.71
C ALA A 324 -2.63 53.33 9.09
N ILE A 325 -1.35 53.68 9.22
CA ILE A 325 -0.79 54.28 10.43
C ILE A 325 -1.50 55.61 10.75
N ASN A 326 -1.69 56.47 9.75
CA ASN A 326 -2.39 57.74 9.92
C ASN A 326 -3.85 57.57 10.35
N GLN A 327 -4.54 56.53 9.88
CA GLN A 327 -5.90 56.18 10.35
C GLN A 327 -5.91 55.79 11.84
N VAL A 328 -4.92 55.01 12.29
CA VAL A 328 -4.79 54.62 13.71
C VAL A 328 -4.41 55.83 14.58
N ILE A 329 -3.50 56.71 14.12
CA ILE A 329 -3.18 57.97 14.80
C ILE A 329 -4.43 58.85 14.94
N ALA A 330 -5.24 58.95 13.89
CA ALA A 330 -6.49 59.72 13.91
C ALA A 330 -7.52 59.13 14.88
N HIS A 331 -7.54 57.80 15.05
CA HIS A 331 -8.39 57.12 16.04
C HIS A 331 -8.03 57.54 17.46
N TYR A 332 -6.75 57.48 17.83
CA TYR A 332 -6.28 57.87 19.18
C TYR A 332 -6.30 59.39 19.42
N SER A 333 -6.18 60.20 18.36
CA SER A 333 -6.19 61.67 18.47
C SER A 333 -7.59 62.27 18.59
N ARG A 334 -8.66 61.51 18.30
CA ARG A 334 -10.04 62.00 18.26
C ARG A 334 -10.56 62.54 19.61
N ASN A 335 -9.90 62.18 20.71
CA ASN A 335 -10.25 62.57 22.08
C ASN A 335 -9.43 63.76 22.62
N HIS A 336 -8.40 64.25 21.90
CA HIS A 336 -7.54 65.34 22.37
C HIS A 336 -7.17 66.32 21.25
N SER A 337 -7.57 67.58 21.40
CA SER A 337 -7.11 68.68 20.56
C SER A 337 -5.61 68.92 20.75
N SER A 338 -4.85 68.83 19.65
CA SER A 338 -3.42 69.17 19.50
C SER A 338 -2.44 68.41 20.41
N ILE A 339 -1.82 67.35 19.88
CA ILE A 339 -0.73 66.60 20.51
C ILE A 339 0.60 66.94 19.81
N SER A 340 1.45 67.73 20.46
CA SER A 340 2.88 67.82 20.16
C SER A 340 3.57 66.68 20.92
N ALA A 341 4.07 65.68 20.21
CA ALA A 341 4.77 64.54 20.81
C ALA A 341 6.29 64.80 20.76
N THR A 342 6.94 64.80 21.91
CA THR A 342 8.40 64.67 22.01
C THR A 342 8.78 63.22 21.76
N THR A 343 9.64 62.97 20.77
CA THR A 343 10.14 61.65 20.39
C THR A 343 11.09 61.13 21.47
N ASN A 344 10.69 60.07 22.18
CA ASN A 344 11.61 59.23 22.95
C ASN A 344 12.25 58.20 22.01
N PRO A 345 13.53 57.83 22.23
CA PRO A 345 14.22 56.84 21.38
C PRO A 345 13.79 55.39 21.61
N GLU A 346 13.09 55.07 22.72
CA GLU A 346 12.62 53.73 23.08
C GLU A 346 11.09 53.65 23.06
N TYR A 347 10.54 52.69 22.31
CA TYR A 347 9.09 52.49 22.15
C TYR A 347 8.45 51.94 23.43
N TYR A 348 7.31 52.50 23.84
CA TYR A 348 6.63 52.08 25.07
C TYR A 348 5.67 50.91 24.84
N TYR A 349 4.94 50.91 23.74
CA TYR A 349 3.95 49.89 23.38
C TYR A 349 4.46 48.86 22.38
N ILE A 350 5.41 49.24 21.53
CA ILE A 350 5.92 48.42 20.43
C ILE A 350 7.22 47.75 20.90
N PRO A 351 7.32 46.41 20.92
CA PRO A 351 8.55 45.73 21.27
C PRO A 351 9.63 45.91 20.19
N PRO A 352 10.91 45.72 20.52
CA PRO A 352 12.03 45.90 19.57
C PRO A 352 11.98 44.92 18.39
N ASP A 353 11.42 43.71 18.59
CA ASP A 353 11.15 42.74 17.52
C ASP A 353 9.66 42.33 17.51
N PRO A 354 8.81 43.11 16.81
CA PRO A 354 7.37 42.82 16.73
C PRO A 354 7.03 41.43 16.21
N LYS A 355 7.82 40.87 15.27
CA LYS A 355 7.51 39.57 14.65
C LYS A 355 7.69 38.43 15.66
N SER A 356 8.80 38.45 16.41
CA SER A 356 9.10 37.38 17.37
C SER A 356 8.24 37.46 18.62
N TYR A 357 7.95 38.67 19.13
CA TYR A 357 7.01 38.84 20.22
C TYR A 357 5.60 38.40 19.82
N TYR A 358 5.18 38.69 18.57
CA TYR A 358 3.88 38.25 18.06
C TYR A 358 3.83 36.73 17.87
N ARG A 359 4.88 36.10 17.35
CA ARG A 359 5.01 34.64 17.25
C ARG A 359 4.87 33.98 18.63
N HIS A 360 5.56 34.50 19.64
CA HIS A 360 5.49 33.99 21.02
C HIS A 360 4.08 34.14 21.61
N LEU A 361 3.46 35.31 21.43
CA LEU A 361 2.07 35.55 21.82
C LEU A 361 1.12 34.57 21.13
N LEU A 362 1.28 34.34 19.83
CA LEU A 362 0.47 33.41 19.05
C LEU A 362 0.59 31.98 19.58
N LYS A 363 1.82 31.52 19.87
CA LYS A 363 2.06 30.21 20.52
C LYS A 363 1.31 30.10 21.84
N ARG A 364 1.42 31.09 22.72
CA ARG A 364 0.69 31.10 24.01
C ARG A 364 -0.83 31.08 23.82
N CYS A 365 -1.37 31.83 22.85
CA CYS A 365 -2.79 31.81 22.54
C CYS A 365 -3.26 30.43 22.08
N LEU A 366 -2.54 29.80 21.17
CA LEU A 366 -2.85 28.46 20.67
C LEU A 366 -2.73 27.40 21.76
N GLU A 367 -1.68 27.44 22.59
CA GLU A 367 -1.53 26.53 23.74
C GLU A 367 -2.70 26.63 24.72
N ARG A 368 -3.11 27.86 25.06
CA ARG A 368 -4.25 28.11 25.96
C ARG A 368 -5.54 27.58 25.34
N ASP A 369 -5.81 27.94 24.09
CA ASP A 369 -7.05 27.59 23.42
C ASP A 369 -7.16 26.08 23.20
N PHE A 370 -6.06 25.42 22.85
CA PHE A 370 -5.99 23.97 22.72
C PHE A 370 -6.30 23.26 24.06
N ARG A 371 -5.73 23.74 25.18
CA ARG A 371 -6.03 23.20 26.51
C ARG A 371 -7.51 23.40 26.90
N THR A 372 -8.08 24.55 26.56
CA THR A 372 -9.50 24.83 26.82
C THR A 372 -10.40 23.94 25.95
N ALA A 373 -10.07 23.80 24.66
CA ALA A 373 -10.77 22.92 23.72
C ALA A 373 -10.79 21.46 24.20
N GLY A 374 -9.68 20.96 24.74
CA GLY A 374 -9.63 19.62 25.34
C GLY A 374 -10.62 19.44 26.48
N ARG A 375 -10.71 20.42 27.40
CA ARG A 375 -11.69 20.41 28.50
C ARG A 375 -13.13 20.53 28.01
N GLU A 376 -13.36 21.29 26.95
CA GLU A 376 -14.68 21.39 26.31
C GLU A 376 -15.09 20.07 25.68
N LEU A 377 -14.18 19.33 25.07
CA LEU A 377 -14.46 18.03 24.48
C LEU A 377 -14.71 16.95 25.56
N GLU A 378 -13.99 17.00 26.69
CA GLU A 378 -14.25 16.14 27.85
C GLU A 378 -15.65 16.36 28.45
N SER A 379 -16.11 17.61 28.47
CA SER A 379 -17.43 17.98 29.00
C SER A 379 -18.57 17.84 27.97
N ASN A 380 -18.26 17.98 26.68
CA ASN A 380 -19.19 17.83 25.57
C ASN A 380 -18.51 17.20 24.33
N PRO A 381 -18.60 15.88 24.15
CA PRO A 381 -17.94 15.16 23.04
C PRO A 381 -18.39 15.57 21.63
N ASP A 382 -19.58 16.17 21.49
CA ASP A 382 -20.10 16.63 20.19
C ASP A 382 -19.66 18.07 19.84
N SER A 383 -18.87 18.71 20.70
CA SER A 383 -18.34 20.06 20.44
C SER A 383 -17.24 20.03 19.37
N ALA A 384 -17.31 20.95 18.41
CA ALA A 384 -16.24 21.18 17.43
C ALA A 384 -15.48 22.47 17.83
N PRO A 385 -14.44 22.36 18.70
CA PRO A 385 -13.73 23.53 19.18
C PRO A 385 -12.99 24.23 18.03
N LEU A 386 -12.94 25.56 18.09
CA LEU A 386 -12.18 26.37 17.14
C LEU A 386 -10.68 26.24 17.44
N LEU A 387 -9.84 26.24 16.40
CA LEU A 387 -8.38 26.27 16.54
C LEU A 387 -7.90 27.48 17.35
N VAL A 388 -8.53 28.64 17.15
CA VAL A 388 -8.26 29.89 17.88
C VAL A 388 -9.56 30.45 18.44
N SER A 389 -9.58 30.74 19.73
CA SER A 389 -10.76 31.29 20.41
C SER A 389 -11.01 32.75 20.04
N LYS A 390 -12.25 33.22 20.20
CA LYS A 390 -12.62 34.63 19.94
C LYS A 390 -11.81 35.61 20.79
N SER A 391 -11.53 35.22 22.03
CA SER A 391 -10.69 35.98 22.98
C SER A 391 -9.28 36.15 22.42
N SER A 392 -8.65 35.06 21.98
CA SER A 392 -7.32 35.09 21.36
C SER A 392 -7.28 35.91 20.07
N ILE A 393 -8.28 35.76 19.20
CA ILE A 393 -8.37 36.52 17.94
C ILE A 393 -8.43 38.03 18.23
N ASN A 394 -9.24 38.45 19.20
CA ASN A 394 -9.36 39.86 19.58
C ASN A 394 -8.03 40.40 20.10
N LEU A 395 -7.36 39.67 21.01
CA LEU A 395 -6.07 40.06 21.56
C LEU A 395 -5.00 40.16 20.46
N LEU A 396 -4.89 39.13 19.61
CA LEU A 396 -3.93 39.08 18.50
C LEU A 396 -4.14 40.23 17.51
N ASN A 397 -5.39 40.56 17.20
CA ASN A 397 -5.70 41.67 16.29
C ASN A 397 -5.35 43.03 16.89
N GLU A 398 -5.68 43.28 18.16
CA GLU A 398 -5.32 44.53 18.85
C GLU A 398 -3.79 44.72 18.91
N VAL A 399 -3.08 43.67 19.33
CA VAL A 399 -1.62 43.66 19.39
C VAL A 399 -1.01 43.88 18.00
N ALA A 400 -1.46 43.14 16.99
CA ALA A 400 -0.89 43.22 15.65
C ALA A 400 -1.17 44.56 14.95
N ASN A 401 -2.29 45.23 15.27
CA ASN A 401 -2.62 46.55 14.73
C ASN A 401 -1.73 47.64 15.33
N LEU A 402 -1.35 47.53 16.61
CA LEU A 402 -0.47 48.47 17.28
C LEU A 402 1.01 48.21 16.94
N TRP A 403 1.43 46.95 16.94
CA TRP A 403 2.79 46.51 16.60
C TRP A 403 3.08 46.49 15.09
N ARG A 404 2.09 46.84 14.27
CA ARG A 404 2.18 46.92 12.80
C ARG A 404 2.60 45.62 12.13
N VAL A 405 2.16 44.46 12.64
CA VAL A 405 2.43 43.15 12.03
C VAL A 405 1.48 42.94 10.83
N PRO A 406 1.98 42.81 9.58
CA PRO A 406 1.16 42.63 8.37
C PRO A 406 0.37 41.32 8.37
N MET A 407 -0.76 41.29 7.67
CA MET A 407 -1.63 40.11 7.60
C MET A 407 -0.93 38.88 7.00
N VAL A 408 -0.10 39.08 5.97
CA VAL A 408 0.73 38.01 5.38
C VAL A 408 1.68 37.43 6.41
N THR A 409 2.41 38.28 7.14
CA THR A 409 3.30 37.83 8.23
C THR A 409 2.52 37.09 9.32
N ARG A 410 1.32 37.55 9.71
CA ARG A 410 0.46 36.84 10.68
C ARG A 410 0.10 35.44 10.20
N SER A 411 -0.25 35.30 8.90
CA SER A 411 -0.58 34.02 8.27
C SER A 411 0.61 33.05 8.28
N VAL A 412 1.81 33.52 7.90
CA VAL A 412 3.01 32.67 7.87
C VAL A 412 3.44 32.28 9.30
N LEU A 413 3.38 33.21 10.27
CA LEU A 413 3.67 32.91 11.67
C LEU A 413 2.68 31.90 12.29
N LEU A 414 1.42 31.89 11.85
CA LEU A 414 0.45 30.87 12.25
C LEU A 414 0.87 29.48 11.78
N LEU A 415 1.35 29.35 10.54
CA LEU A 415 1.84 28.08 10.01
C LEU A 415 3.11 27.61 10.74
N ASP A 416 4.05 28.52 10.97
CA ASP A 416 5.28 28.26 11.72
C ASP A 416 4.99 27.74 13.14
N VAL A 417 4.12 28.42 13.89
CA VAL A 417 3.74 27.97 15.24
C VAL A 417 2.93 26.67 15.21
N ALA A 418 2.01 26.50 14.24
CA ALA A 418 1.24 25.26 14.12
C ALA A 418 2.15 24.05 13.80
N GLN A 419 3.19 24.25 13.01
CA GLN A 419 4.20 23.23 12.73
C GLN A 419 5.02 22.89 13.97
N GLU A 420 5.44 23.89 14.74
CA GLU A 420 6.12 23.68 16.03
C GLU A 420 5.23 22.84 16.97
N MET A 421 3.95 23.20 17.10
CA MET A 421 3.00 22.47 17.96
C MET A 421 2.69 21.05 17.44
N PHE A 422 2.68 20.84 16.12
CA PHE A 422 2.58 19.50 15.52
C PHE A 422 3.84 18.67 15.82
N SER A 423 5.02 19.30 15.82
CA SER A 423 6.30 18.64 16.14
C SER A 423 6.41 18.24 17.61
N GLU A 424 5.84 19.05 18.50
CA GLU A 424 5.74 18.79 19.95
C GLU A 424 4.68 17.72 20.29
N GLY A 425 3.89 17.27 19.31
CA GLY A 425 2.81 16.30 19.49
C GLY A 425 1.56 16.88 20.16
N LEU A 426 1.45 18.21 20.24
CA LEU A 426 0.25 18.88 20.74
C LEU A 426 -0.85 18.90 19.68
N PHE A 427 -0.49 19.15 18.42
CA PHE A 427 -1.45 19.14 17.31
C PHE A 427 -1.52 17.79 16.63
N ASP A 428 -2.72 17.42 16.20
CA ASP A 428 -2.94 16.34 15.25
C ASP A 428 -2.96 16.87 13.80
N LEU A 429 -3.16 15.97 12.83
CA LEU A 429 -3.24 16.33 11.42
C LEU A 429 -4.42 17.27 11.12
N ASN A 430 -5.54 17.15 11.84
CA ASN A 430 -6.71 17.99 11.64
C ASN A 430 -6.42 19.43 12.08
N ASN A 431 -5.77 19.61 13.23
CA ASN A 431 -5.35 20.93 13.71
C ASN A 431 -4.37 21.60 12.74
N LEU A 432 -3.45 20.83 12.16
CA LEU A 432 -2.53 21.35 11.15
C LEU A 432 -3.29 21.80 9.88
N ASN A 433 -4.24 20.99 9.41
CA ASN A 433 -5.10 21.34 8.28
C ASN A 433 -5.95 22.60 8.56
N ASP A 434 -6.51 22.72 9.76
CA ASP A 434 -7.24 23.90 10.20
C ASP A 434 -6.34 25.14 10.25
N ALA A 435 -5.07 24.99 10.65
CA ALA A 435 -4.11 26.07 10.64
C ALA A 435 -3.81 26.55 9.22
N PHE A 436 -3.67 25.65 8.24
CA PHE A 436 -3.53 26.00 6.83
C PHE A 436 -4.76 26.72 6.27
N ASN A 437 -5.96 26.24 6.59
CA ASN A 437 -7.20 26.89 6.17
C ASN A 437 -7.35 28.29 6.80
N LEU A 438 -7.02 28.43 8.08
CA LEU A 438 -7.05 29.71 8.79
C LEU A 438 -6.00 30.67 8.25
N ALA A 439 -4.78 30.20 7.96
CA ALA A 439 -3.73 31.00 7.32
C ALA A 439 -4.18 31.53 5.96
N ARG A 440 -4.75 30.66 5.10
CA ARG A 440 -5.38 31.05 3.82
C ARG A 440 -6.44 32.13 4.02
N HIS A 441 -7.25 32.01 5.06
CA HIS A 441 -8.26 33.03 5.37
C HIS A 441 -7.64 34.35 5.86
N VAL A 442 -6.61 34.31 6.70
CA VAL A 442 -5.96 35.51 7.25
C VAL A 442 -5.22 36.31 6.16
N ALA A 443 -4.60 35.63 5.19
CA ALA A 443 -3.84 36.27 4.12
C ALA A 443 -4.73 36.82 2.98
N THR A 444 -5.95 36.31 2.81
CA THR A 444 -6.86 36.77 1.75
C THR A 444 -7.56 38.08 2.16
N ASP A 445 -7.03 39.19 1.65
CA ASP A 445 -7.55 40.55 1.89
C ASP A 445 -8.97 40.74 1.33
N GLN A 446 -9.75 41.64 1.94
CA GLN A 446 -11.15 41.91 1.58
C GLN A 446 -11.33 42.57 0.19
N GLY A 447 -10.24 42.93 -0.50
CA GLY A 447 -10.25 43.54 -1.83
C GLY A 447 -9.85 42.63 -3.00
N LYS A 448 -8.92 41.70 -2.80
CA LYS A 448 -8.46 40.71 -3.78
C LYS A 448 -8.62 39.33 -3.13
N LYS A 449 -9.70 38.61 -3.45
CA LYS A 449 -10.02 37.30 -2.85
C LYS A 449 -9.09 36.17 -3.34
N GLU A 450 -7.78 36.38 -3.40
CA GLU A 450 -6.86 35.46 -4.06
C GLU A 450 -5.65 35.15 -3.17
N TRP A 451 -5.43 33.85 -2.94
CA TRP A 451 -4.23 33.31 -2.30
C TRP A 451 -3.08 33.34 -3.31
N MET A 452 -2.22 34.36 -3.21
CA MET A 452 -1.11 34.58 -4.13
C MET A 452 0.23 34.71 -3.41
N PRO A 453 0.81 33.60 -2.91
CA PRO A 453 2.10 33.62 -2.21
C PRO A 453 3.27 34.22 -3.02
N ASN A 454 3.19 34.17 -4.36
CA ASN A 454 4.20 34.76 -5.23
C ASN A 454 4.24 36.30 -5.18
N GLU A 455 3.11 36.96 -4.87
CA GLU A 455 3.04 38.43 -4.74
C GLU A 455 3.49 38.93 -3.35
N TRP A 456 3.81 38.02 -2.42
CA TRP A 456 4.20 38.39 -1.06
C TRP A 456 5.63 38.94 -1.01
N PRO A 457 5.95 39.80 -0.01
CA PRO A 457 7.31 40.24 0.25
C PRO A 457 8.27 39.05 0.38
N LYS A 458 9.48 39.20 -0.17
CA LYS A 458 10.52 38.16 -0.25
C LYS A 458 10.78 37.52 1.11
N ALA A 459 10.85 38.29 2.19
CA ALA A 459 11.07 37.75 3.53
C ALA A 459 10.00 36.75 3.96
N ASP A 460 8.72 37.06 3.74
CA ASP A 460 7.60 36.19 4.11
C ASP A 460 7.44 35.02 3.14
N ARG A 461 7.78 35.21 1.86
CA ARG A 461 7.80 34.12 0.87
C ARG A 461 8.86 33.07 1.22
N VAL A 462 10.07 33.49 1.59
CA VAL A 462 11.13 32.54 2.02
C VAL A 462 10.72 31.82 3.31
N HIS A 463 10.11 32.54 4.26
CA HIS A 463 9.59 31.93 5.48
C HIS A 463 8.48 30.91 5.18
N PHE A 464 7.51 31.27 4.35
CA PHE A 464 6.43 30.38 3.93
C PHE A 464 6.95 29.11 3.23
N VAL A 465 7.89 29.24 2.29
CA VAL A 465 8.53 28.07 1.66
C VAL A 465 9.23 27.19 2.69
N THR A 466 9.91 27.80 3.67
CA THR A 466 10.55 27.03 4.76
C THR A 466 9.51 26.28 5.59
N CYS A 467 8.39 26.91 5.92
CA CYS A 467 7.28 26.24 6.58
C CYS A 467 6.76 25.08 5.72
N LEU A 468 6.52 25.28 4.42
CA LEU A 468 6.04 24.19 3.55
C LEU A 468 7.02 23.01 3.50
N MET A 469 8.33 23.28 3.40
CA MET A 469 9.35 22.24 3.46
C MET A 469 9.38 21.53 4.81
N GLY A 470 9.27 22.27 5.92
CA GLY A 470 9.19 21.71 7.26
C GLY A 470 7.98 20.80 7.45
N ALA A 471 6.79 21.25 7.06
CA ALA A 471 5.57 20.43 7.10
C ALA A 471 5.66 19.20 6.20
N HIS A 472 6.25 19.35 5.00
CA HIS A 472 6.50 18.23 4.10
C HIS A 472 7.36 17.16 4.78
N ASP A 473 8.53 17.54 5.30
CA ASP A 473 9.45 16.61 5.98
C ASP A 473 8.79 15.94 7.19
N MET A 474 8.03 16.70 7.98
CA MET A 474 7.30 16.18 9.14
C MET A 474 6.23 15.17 8.74
N ILE A 475 5.42 15.47 7.73
CA ILE A 475 4.38 14.57 7.24
C ILE A 475 5.01 13.31 6.64
N ILE A 476 6.10 13.44 5.88
CA ILE A 476 6.83 12.28 5.33
C ILE A 476 7.40 11.41 6.45
N ASN A 477 8.03 11.99 7.47
CA ASN A 477 8.51 11.23 8.64
C ASN A 477 7.34 10.55 9.39
N LYS A 478 6.17 11.20 9.46
CA LYS A 478 4.99 10.57 10.06
C LYS A 478 4.45 9.42 9.20
N ILE A 479 4.45 9.56 7.87
CA ILE A 479 4.12 8.45 6.96
C ILE A 479 5.10 7.30 7.14
N GLU A 480 6.40 7.58 7.26
CA GLU A 480 7.44 6.57 7.55
C GLU A 480 7.14 5.79 8.83
N GLU A 481 6.78 6.47 9.92
CA GLU A 481 6.32 5.84 11.16
C GLU A 481 5.07 4.99 10.95
N LEU A 482 4.06 5.49 10.23
CA LEU A 482 2.83 4.72 9.99
C LEU A 482 3.07 3.48 9.10
N LEU A 483 4.08 3.52 8.23
CA LEU A 483 4.46 2.39 7.38
C LEU A 483 5.02 1.20 8.19
N THR A 484 5.56 1.43 9.38
CA THR A 484 6.04 0.32 10.23
C THR A 484 4.88 -0.49 10.84
N HIS A 485 3.68 0.11 10.92
CA HIS A 485 2.49 -0.46 11.55
C HIS A 485 1.46 -1.01 10.54
N ILE A 486 1.84 -1.22 9.27
CA ILE A 486 0.91 -1.61 8.18
C ILE A 486 0.25 -2.98 8.36
N TYR A 487 0.85 -3.86 9.17
CA TYR A 487 0.36 -5.22 9.43
C TYR A 487 -0.50 -5.36 10.69
N GLU A 488 -0.73 -4.29 11.43
CA GLU A 488 -1.59 -4.33 12.61
C GLU A 488 -3.06 -4.63 12.25
N ASN A 489 -3.82 -5.12 13.23
CA ASN A 489 -5.24 -5.45 13.05
C ASN A 489 -6.07 -4.25 12.62
N SER A 490 -5.73 -3.06 13.13
CA SER A 490 -6.31 -1.77 12.75
C SER A 490 -5.20 -0.82 12.28
N PRO A 491 -4.70 -1.00 11.06
CA PRO A 491 -3.54 -0.28 10.59
C PRO A 491 -3.87 1.18 10.31
N PRO A 492 -2.86 2.06 10.44
CA PRO A 492 -3.05 3.49 10.32
C PRO A 492 -3.51 3.91 8.93
N LYS A 493 -4.30 4.99 8.88
CA LYS A 493 -4.76 5.58 7.62
C LYS A 493 -3.70 6.55 7.10
N ILE A 494 -3.04 6.18 6.00
CA ILE A 494 -2.04 7.02 5.33
C ILE A 494 -2.70 8.07 4.41
N GLY A 495 -3.88 7.76 3.85
CA GLY A 495 -4.61 8.63 2.92
C GLY A 495 -4.77 10.09 3.36
N PRO A 496 -5.20 10.38 4.59
CA PRO A 496 -5.33 11.77 5.07
C PRO A 496 -4.03 12.58 5.00
N TYR A 497 -2.88 11.95 5.24
CA TYR A 497 -1.58 12.63 5.17
C TYR A 497 -1.20 12.97 3.72
N LEU A 498 -1.52 12.08 2.77
CA LEU A 498 -1.33 12.35 1.35
C LEU A 498 -2.25 13.48 0.87
N GLU A 499 -3.51 13.48 1.31
CA GLU A 499 -4.46 14.55 0.99
C GLU A 499 -3.97 15.92 1.51
N THR A 500 -3.39 15.96 2.71
CA THR A 500 -2.76 17.18 3.25
C THR A 500 -1.57 17.64 2.40
N LEU A 501 -0.69 16.71 2.00
CA LEU A 501 0.44 17.02 1.10
C LEU A 501 -0.07 17.62 -0.21
N ASP A 502 -1.03 16.98 -0.87
CA ASP A 502 -1.60 17.44 -2.15
C ASP A 502 -2.27 18.81 -2.01
N MET A 503 -3.15 18.96 -1.01
CA MET A 503 -4.01 20.13 -0.87
C MET A 503 -3.26 21.39 -0.41
N PHE A 504 -2.25 21.27 0.45
CA PHE A 504 -1.60 22.42 1.08
C PHE A 504 -0.13 22.61 0.71
N ILE A 505 0.58 21.54 0.32
CA ILE A 505 2.01 21.63 0.05
C ILE A 505 2.27 21.58 -1.45
N TYR A 506 1.84 20.52 -2.15
CA TYR A 506 2.10 20.35 -3.58
C TYR A 506 1.31 21.33 -4.46
N SER A 507 0.13 21.76 -4.02
CA SER A 507 -0.61 22.85 -4.67
C SER A 507 0.18 24.16 -4.74
N ASP A 508 0.99 24.46 -3.72
CA ASP A 508 1.81 25.66 -3.59
C ASP A 508 3.32 25.39 -3.84
N ALA A 509 3.68 24.20 -4.33
CA ALA A 509 5.09 23.77 -4.47
C ALA A 509 5.88 24.50 -5.58
N HIS A 510 5.19 25.15 -6.52
CA HIS A 510 5.80 25.85 -7.66
C HIS A 510 5.90 27.35 -7.43
N MET A 511 6.62 27.77 -6.39
CA MET A 511 6.89 29.18 -6.12
C MET A 511 8.09 29.70 -6.92
N HIS A 512 7.94 30.86 -7.55
CA HIS A 512 8.98 31.45 -8.38
C HIS A 512 10.26 31.72 -7.56
N GLY A 513 11.40 31.21 -8.04
CA GLY A 513 12.71 31.39 -7.40
C GLY A 513 13.06 30.36 -6.32
N PHE A 514 12.23 29.33 -6.10
CA PHE A 514 12.51 28.21 -5.20
C PHE A 514 12.46 26.87 -5.91
N SER A 515 13.13 25.86 -5.36
CA SER A 515 13.05 24.48 -5.83
C SER A 515 11.67 23.89 -5.54
N THR A 516 11.13 23.10 -6.47
CA THR A 516 9.88 22.37 -6.27
C THR A 516 9.97 21.48 -5.04
N ILE A 517 8.95 21.55 -4.19
CA ILE A 517 8.84 20.71 -2.99
C ILE A 517 8.31 19.35 -3.43
N GLU A 518 9.22 18.36 -3.51
CA GLU A 518 8.91 16.97 -3.82
C GLU A 518 9.68 16.03 -2.90
N PRO A 519 9.19 14.78 -2.70
CA PRO A 519 9.95 13.76 -1.97
C PRO A 519 11.31 13.52 -2.60
N SER A 520 12.37 13.73 -1.83
CA SER A 520 13.73 13.42 -2.26
C SER A 520 13.92 11.91 -2.45
N LYS A 521 14.86 11.51 -3.31
CA LYS A 521 15.19 10.10 -3.51
C LYS A 521 15.52 9.39 -2.19
N LYS A 522 16.26 10.05 -1.30
CA LYS A 522 16.62 9.53 0.03
C LYS A 522 15.40 9.33 0.93
N GLN A 523 14.39 10.20 0.86
CA GLN A 523 13.14 10.02 1.59
C GLN A 523 12.37 8.80 1.06
N ILE A 524 12.29 8.62 -0.27
CA ILE A 524 11.66 7.43 -0.86
C ILE A 524 12.39 6.14 -0.43
N GLU A 525 13.73 6.13 -0.47
CA GLU A 525 14.54 4.99 0.00
C GLU A 525 14.29 4.68 1.48
N ARG A 526 14.10 5.70 2.34
CA ARG A 526 13.73 5.50 3.76
C ARG A 526 12.34 4.88 3.92
N LEU A 527 11.35 5.37 3.17
CA LEU A 527 9.99 4.82 3.19
C LEU A 527 9.96 3.37 2.71
N GLU A 528 10.71 3.05 1.65
CA GLU A 528 10.90 1.67 1.19
C GLU A 528 11.55 0.81 2.28
N SER A 529 12.62 1.29 2.91
CA SER A 529 13.27 0.59 4.02
C SER A 529 12.32 0.35 5.20
N ALA A 530 11.41 1.28 5.50
CA ALA A 530 10.41 1.11 6.56
C ALA A 530 9.42 -0.01 6.21
N VAL A 531 8.96 -0.09 4.96
CA VAL A 531 8.10 -1.20 4.48
C VAL A 531 8.83 -2.53 4.53
N VAL A 532 10.10 -2.56 4.11
CA VAL A 532 10.93 -3.78 4.16
C VAL A 532 11.10 -4.26 5.61
N GLY A 533 11.47 -3.36 6.53
CA GLY A 533 11.63 -3.69 7.95
C GLY A 533 10.31 -4.16 8.61
N ALA A 534 9.18 -3.52 8.26
CA ALA A 534 7.87 -3.98 8.72
C ALA A 534 7.52 -5.38 8.21
N SER A 535 7.91 -5.69 6.97
CA SER A 535 7.64 -6.98 6.33
C SER A 535 8.52 -8.09 6.93
N GLU A 536 9.77 -7.79 7.24
CA GLU A 536 10.66 -8.68 7.99
C GLU A 536 10.10 -8.99 9.38
N ALA A 537 9.78 -7.96 10.17
CA ALA A 537 9.22 -8.15 11.50
C ALA A 537 7.90 -8.94 11.46
N LYS A 538 7.08 -8.72 10.42
CA LYS A 538 5.86 -9.51 10.25
C LYS A 538 6.17 -10.96 9.92
N TYR A 539 7.10 -11.23 9.04
CA TYR A 539 7.51 -12.60 8.70
C TYR A 539 8.11 -13.32 9.91
N ASP A 540 8.97 -12.67 10.69
CA ASP A 540 9.53 -13.21 11.93
C ASP A 540 8.41 -13.64 12.89
N SER A 541 7.37 -12.80 13.05
CA SER A 541 6.19 -13.18 13.86
C SER A 541 5.47 -14.43 13.35
N LEU A 542 5.48 -14.69 12.04
CA LEU A 542 4.88 -15.89 11.46
C LEU A 542 5.77 -17.12 11.62
N ILE A 543 7.10 -16.94 11.60
CA ILE A 543 8.07 -18.00 11.85
C ILE A 543 8.07 -18.41 13.32
N ASP A 544 7.86 -17.48 14.25
CA ASP A 544 7.75 -17.79 15.68
C ASP A 544 6.53 -18.66 16.03
N ASP A 545 5.48 -18.63 15.21
CA ASP A 545 4.32 -19.53 15.34
C ASP A 545 4.64 -20.97 14.92
N ILE A 546 5.76 -21.23 14.22
CA ILE A 546 6.11 -22.55 13.70
C ILE A 546 6.74 -23.39 14.82
N PRO A 547 6.23 -24.61 15.07
CA PRO A 547 6.80 -25.47 16.08
C PRO A 547 8.27 -25.79 15.81
N ARG A 548 9.12 -25.57 16.82
CA ARG A 548 10.54 -25.92 16.79
C ARG A 548 10.84 -27.28 17.41
N ASP A 549 9.80 -28.02 17.78
CA ASP A 549 9.90 -29.33 18.39
C ASP A 549 9.43 -30.44 17.44
N HIS A 550 9.25 -31.63 17.99
CA HIS A 550 8.77 -32.82 17.29
C HIS A 550 7.35 -32.70 16.70
N THR A 551 6.61 -31.61 16.94
CA THR A 551 5.26 -31.41 16.38
C THR A 551 5.26 -30.77 15.00
N LEU A 552 6.42 -30.37 14.47
CA LEU A 552 6.54 -29.84 13.11
C LEU A 552 6.10 -30.86 12.06
N ASP A 553 5.27 -30.39 11.14
CA ASP A 553 4.53 -31.20 10.16
C ASP A 553 4.36 -30.40 8.84
N PRO A 554 4.22 -31.05 7.66
CA PRO A 554 4.02 -30.36 6.38
C PRO A 554 2.92 -29.29 6.41
N LEU A 555 1.85 -29.49 7.17
CA LEU A 555 0.74 -28.53 7.28
C LEU A 555 1.18 -27.18 7.85
N HIS A 556 2.19 -27.14 8.71
CA HIS A 556 2.71 -25.88 9.27
C HIS A 556 3.44 -25.04 8.21
N ILE A 557 4.19 -25.68 7.32
CA ILE A 557 4.88 -24.99 6.21
C ILE A 557 3.84 -24.49 5.19
N ILE A 558 2.78 -25.28 4.95
CA ILE A 558 1.65 -24.88 4.11
C ILE A 558 0.88 -23.70 4.72
N ASP A 559 0.62 -23.71 6.03
CA ASP A 559 -0.06 -22.62 6.72
C ASP A 559 0.77 -21.32 6.67
N LEU A 560 2.09 -21.39 6.85
CA LEU A 560 2.98 -20.25 6.65
C LEU A 560 2.83 -19.67 5.22
N ALA A 561 2.89 -20.54 4.22
CA ALA A 561 2.72 -20.17 2.81
C ALA A 561 1.35 -19.48 2.55
N ASP A 562 0.26 -20.04 3.09
CA ASP A 562 -1.07 -19.49 2.94
C ASP A 562 -1.25 -18.16 3.71
N LYS A 563 -0.63 -18.02 4.88
CA LYS A 563 -0.59 -16.76 5.65
C LYS A 563 0.14 -15.66 4.87
N ILE A 564 1.30 -15.94 4.30
CA ILE A 564 2.09 -14.98 3.50
C ILE A 564 1.29 -14.52 2.26
N THR A 565 0.75 -15.47 1.49
CA THR A 565 -0.06 -15.13 0.30
C THR A 565 -1.38 -14.45 0.68
N GLY A 566 -1.96 -14.77 1.83
CA GLY A 566 -3.11 -14.07 2.39
C GLY A 566 -2.81 -12.62 2.76
N ILE A 567 -1.63 -12.36 3.34
CA ILE A 567 -1.14 -11.01 3.66
C ILE A 567 -0.93 -10.19 2.39
N SER A 568 -0.25 -10.75 1.38
CA SER A 568 -0.07 -10.11 0.06
C SER A 568 -1.41 -9.66 -0.52
N ARG A 569 -2.41 -10.56 -0.60
CA ARG A 569 -3.76 -10.23 -1.11
C ARG A 569 -4.45 -9.13 -0.31
N LYS A 570 -4.27 -9.08 1.02
CA LYS A 570 -4.85 -8.01 1.86
C LYS A 570 -4.19 -6.66 1.59
N LEU A 571 -2.87 -6.63 1.41
CA LEU A 571 -2.13 -5.41 1.10
C LEU A 571 -2.49 -4.88 -0.29
N HIS A 572 -2.53 -5.71 -1.32
CA HIS A 572 -2.96 -5.32 -2.68
C HIS A 572 -4.39 -4.72 -2.71
N LYS A 573 -5.29 -5.20 -1.85
CA LYS A 573 -6.64 -4.62 -1.71
C LYS A 573 -6.64 -3.26 -1.02
N ARG A 574 -5.75 -3.05 -0.05
CA ARG A 574 -5.69 -1.81 0.74
C ARG A 574 -4.91 -0.71 0.03
N TYR A 575 -3.78 -1.05 -0.56
CA TYR A 575 -2.85 -0.16 -1.23
C TYR A 575 -2.84 -0.46 -2.73
N LYS A 576 -3.94 -0.10 -3.40
CA LYS A 576 -4.15 -0.39 -4.82
C LYS A 576 -3.22 0.42 -5.73
N PHE A 577 -2.80 1.59 -5.28
CA PHE A 577 -1.97 2.51 -6.05
C PHE A 577 -0.66 2.76 -5.31
N PRO A 578 0.46 2.93 -6.03
CA PRO A 578 1.73 3.31 -5.43
C PRO A 578 1.60 4.60 -4.63
N LEU A 579 2.13 4.63 -3.41
CA LEU A 579 2.22 5.88 -2.64
C LEU A 579 3.19 6.83 -3.33
N LEU A 580 2.83 8.11 -3.38
CA LEU A 580 3.63 9.17 -4.01
C LEU A 580 4.00 8.83 -5.47
N ASP A 581 3.17 8.04 -6.15
CA ASP A 581 3.37 7.49 -7.51
C ASP A 581 4.70 6.71 -7.71
N ARG A 582 5.37 6.32 -6.63
CA ARG A 582 6.70 5.68 -6.68
C ARG A 582 6.85 4.45 -5.80
N LEU A 583 6.09 4.34 -4.70
CA LEU A 583 6.27 3.29 -3.70
C LEU A 583 5.09 2.32 -3.70
N ASP A 584 5.27 1.14 -4.32
CA ASP A 584 4.30 0.06 -4.28
C ASP A 584 4.48 -0.81 -3.03
N ILE A 585 3.73 -0.50 -1.97
CA ILE A 585 3.81 -1.21 -0.67
C ILE A 585 3.55 -2.71 -0.84
N ALA A 586 2.54 -3.07 -1.63
CA ALA A 586 2.10 -4.45 -1.73
C ALA A 586 3.15 -5.31 -2.45
N SER A 587 3.68 -4.82 -3.56
CA SER A 587 4.73 -5.51 -4.32
C SER A 587 6.05 -5.59 -3.55
N ILE A 588 6.46 -4.53 -2.83
CA ILE A 588 7.68 -4.54 -2.01
C ILE A 588 7.57 -5.56 -0.86
N SER A 589 6.44 -5.55 -0.16
CA SER A 589 6.13 -6.51 0.91
C SER A 589 6.15 -7.95 0.42
N GLU A 590 5.43 -8.22 -0.67
CA GLU A 590 5.31 -9.55 -1.26
C GLU A 590 6.66 -10.10 -1.69
N LYS A 591 7.46 -9.29 -2.40
CA LYS A 591 8.83 -9.64 -2.77
C LYS A 591 9.67 -9.97 -1.53
N ARG A 592 9.59 -9.18 -0.46
CA ARG A 592 10.37 -9.42 0.76
C ARG A 592 9.97 -10.72 1.44
N HIS A 593 8.68 -10.97 1.62
CA HIS A 593 8.20 -12.22 2.23
C HIS A 593 8.60 -13.45 1.41
N PHE A 594 8.50 -13.42 0.08
CA PHE A 594 8.90 -14.56 -0.75
C PHE A 594 10.42 -14.79 -0.75
N MET A 595 11.24 -13.73 -0.67
CA MET A 595 12.68 -13.87 -0.48
C MET A 595 13.03 -14.58 0.84
N LEU A 596 12.39 -14.18 1.95
CA LEU A 596 12.63 -14.80 3.26
C LEU A 596 12.13 -16.26 3.27
N PHE A 597 10.92 -16.50 2.77
CA PHE A 597 10.37 -17.85 2.64
C PHE A 597 11.25 -18.76 1.78
N SER A 598 11.76 -18.25 0.66
CA SER A 598 12.72 -18.97 -0.18
C SER A 598 13.95 -19.41 0.62
N ALA A 599 14.52 -18.52 1.45
CA ALA A 599 15.71 -18.81 2.25
C ALA A 599 15.45 -19.85 3.35
N ASP A 600 14.30 -19.80 4.02
CA ASP A 600 14.01 -20.65 5.17
C ASP A 600 13.39 -22.00 4.80
N SER A 601 12.65 -22.08 3.70
CA SER A 601 11.83 -23.24 3.34
C SER A 601 12.61 -24.55 3.23
N GLN A 602 13.84 -24.53 2.69
CA GLN A 602 14.73 -25.70 2.67
C GLN A 602 15.11 -26.17 4.08
N SER A 603 15.43 -25.22 4.96
CA SER A 603 15.87 -25.50 6.34
C SER A 603 14.70 -26.04 7.17
N MET A 604 13.51 -25.43 7.04
CA MET A 604 12.28 -25.91 7.67
C MET A 604 11.94 -27.34 7.22
N PHE A 605 12.00 -27.59 5.91
CA PHE A 605 11.76 -28.93 5.37
C PHE A 605 12.77 -29.96 5.89
N SER A 606 14.06 -29.63 5.87
CA SER A 606 15.11 -30.55 6.34
C SER A 606 14.98 -30.87 7.83
N TYR A 607 14.60 -29.87 8.64
CA TYR A 607 14.36 -30.04 10.07
C TYR A 607 13.14 -30.92 10.34
N MET A 608 12.03 -30.67 9.64
CA MET A 608 10.82 -31.50 9.68
C MET A 608 11.16 -32.97 9.37
N MET A 609 11.87 -33.21 8.26
CA MET A 609 12.24 -34.56 7.83
C MET A 609 13.12 -35.28 8.86
N SER A 610 14.06 -34.57 9.48
CA SER A 610 14.93 -35.14 10.53
C SER A 610 14.12 -35.65 11.73
N HIS A 611 13.12 -34.89 12.17
CA HIS A 611 12.25 -35.28 13.29
C HIS A 611 11.31 -36.44 12.94
N MET A 612 10.74 -36.45 11.73
CA MET A 612 9.92 -37.58 11.28
C MET A 612 10.73 -38.88 11.22
N GLN A 613 11.96 -38.81 10.70
CA GLN A 613 12.88 -39.95 10.67
C GLN A 613 13.26 -40.43 12.08
N ALA A 614 13.51 -39.51 13.02
CA ALA A 614 13.81 -39.86 14.41
C ALA A 614 12.67 -40.63 15.10
N ARG A 615 11.41 -40.38 14.69
CA ARG A 615 10.21 -41.11 15.16
C ARG A 615 9.93 -42.40 14.40
N SER A 616 10.71 -42.73 13.36
CA SER A 616 10.41 -43.82 12.42
C SER A 616 9.06 -43.66 11.72
N GLU A 617 8.62 -42.41 11.52
CA GLU A 617 7.42 -42.09 10.73
C GLU A 617 7.82 -41.77 9.29
N GLU A 618 7.18 -42.44 8.33
CA GLU A 618 7.30 -42.05 6.92
C GLU A 618 6.23 -41.00 6.59
N PRO A 619 6.60 -39.88 5.93
CA PRO A 619 5.61 -38.90 5.50
C PRO A 619 4.67 -39.51 4.46
N SER A 620 3.37 -39.22 4.59
CA SER A 620 2.38 -39.60 3.59
C SER A 620 2.72 -38.94 2.25
N PHE A 621 2.59 -39.70 1.16
CA PHE A 621 2.81 -39.16 -0.18
C PHE A 621 1.83 -38.02 -0.49
N GLU A 622 0.59 -38.13 -0.05
CA GLU A 622 -0.44 -37.11 -0.28
C GLU A 622 -0.04 -35.76 0.34
N ASP A 623 0.41 -35.77 1.59
CA ASP A 623 0.83 -34.56 2.30
C ASP A 623 2.07 -33.93 1.64
N MET A 624 3.02 -34.75 1.20
CA MET A 624 4.23 -34.29 0.51
C MET A 624 3.89 -33.67 -0.86
N ILE A 625 2.89 -34.18 -1.56
CA ILE A 625 2.44 -33.61 -2.83
C ILE A 625 1.73 -32.28 -2.63
N VAL A 626 0.88 -32.16 -1.59
CA VAL A 626 0.25 -30.88 -1.25
C VAL A 626 1.32 -29.85 -0.89
N LEU A 627 2.32 -30.23 -0.10
CA LEU A 627 3.45 -29.37 0.23
C LEU A 627 4.25 -28.97 -1.02
N TYR A 628 4.56 -29.92 -1.90
CA TYR A 628 5.25 -29.64 -3.17
C TYR A 628 4.48 -28.60 -4.00
N ARG A 629 3.16 -28.79 -4.19
CA ARG A 629 2.33 -27.87 -4.97
C ARG A 629 2.34 -26.46 -4.38
N LYS A 630 2.29 -26.34 -3.05
CA LYS A 630 2.35 -25.05 -2.35
C LYS A 630 3.70 -24.36 -2.48
N LEU A 631 4.80 -25.11 -2.34
CA LEU A 631 6.15 -24.57 -2.54
C LEU A 631 6.36 -24.13 -4.00
N ALA A 632 5.87 -24.92 -4.96
CA ALA A 632 5.91 -24.59 -6.39
C ALA A 632 5.09 -23.34 -6.70
N GLU A 633 3.88 -23.18 -6.14
CA GLU A 633 3.05 -21.97 -6.29
C GLU A 633 3.81 -20.71 -5.84
N ILE A 634 4.47 -20.75 -4.68
CA ILE A 634 5.24 -19.61 -4.16
C ILE A 634 6.48 -19.34 -5.01
N ARG A 635 7.22 -20.38 -5.39
CA ARG A 635 8.40 -20.24 -6.26
C ARG A 635 8.03 -19.59 -7.59
N ASP A 636 6.90 -19.98 -8.17
CA ASP A 636 6.47 -19.48 -9.46
C ASP A 636 6.11 -17.98 -9.36
N ARG A 637 5.38 -17.57 -8.30
CA ARG A 637 5.18 -16.14 -7.99
C ARG A 637 6.47 -15.39 -7.69
N PHE A 638 7.43 -16.02 -7.02
CA PHE A 638 8.73 -15.42 -6.74
C PHE A 638 9.47 -15.05 -8.03
N TYR A 639 9.44 -15.92 -9.05
CA TYR A 639 10.06 -15.63 -10.35
C TYR A 639 9.34 -14.57 -11.19
N GLU A 640 8.07 -14.28 -10.90
CA GLU A 640 7.37 -13.14 -11.52
C GLU A 640 7.93 -11.79 -11.02
N MET A 641 8.56 -11.77 -9.83
CA MET A 641 8.96 -10.54 -9.13
C MET A 641 10.47 -10.42 -8.91
N SER A 642 11.19 -11.53 -8.94
CA SER A 642 12.64 -11.59 -8.71
C SER A 642 13.35 -12.38 -9.81
N THR A 643 14.53 -11.88 -10.18
CA THR A 643 15.48 -12.60 -11.05
C THR A 643 16.38 -13.54 -10.27
N ASP A 644 16.35 -13.48 -8.94
CA ASP A 644 17.19 -14.31 -8.08
C ASP A 644 16.78 -15.78 -8.16
N LYS A 645 17.70 -16.67 -7.80
CA LYS A 645 17.40 -18.10 -7.75
C LYS A 645 16.65 -18.42 -6.46
N PHE A 646 15.53 -19.13 -6.57
CA PHE A 646 14.85 -19.71 -5.42
C PHE A 646 15.79 -20.69 -4.70
N ALA A 647 15.98 -20.51 -3.39
CA ALA A 647 17.06 -21.17 -2.65
C ALA A 647 16.77 -22.67 -2.42
N PHE A 648 15.50 -23.05 -2.27
CA PHE A 648 15.07 -24.44 -2.16
C PHE A 648 15.13 -25.13 -3.54
N ASP A 649 15.94 -26.17 -3.67
CA ASP A 649 15.83 -27.12 -4.77
C ASP A 649 14.64 -28.08 -4.54
N ILE A 650 13.44 -27.59 -4.86
CA ILE A 650 12.18 -28.30 -4.64
C ILE A 650 12.18 -29.62 -5.44
N GLU A 651 12.37 -29.57 -6.76
CA GLU A 651 12.36 -30.78 -7.58
C GLU A 651 13.45 -31.77 -7.18
N GLY A 652 14.67 -31.33 -6.84
CA GLY A 652 15.72 -32.23 -6.36
C GLY A 652 15.34 -32.94 -5.07
N THR A 653 14.73 -32.23 -4.13
CA THR A 653 14.39 -32.74 -2.80
C THR A 653 13.17 -33.65 -2.81
N PHE A 654 12.13 -33.33 -3.59
CA PHE A 654 10.89 -34.12 -3.66
C PHE A 654 11.01 -35.32 -4.62
N TYR A 655 12.02 -35.35 -5.49
CA TYR A 655 12.19 -36.39 -6.50
C TYR A 655 12.16 -37.84 -5.96
N PRO A 656 12.87 -38.20 -4.87
CA PRO A 656 12.84 -39.58 -4.35
C PRO A 656 11.44 -40.05 -3.96
N TYR A 657 10.60 -39.15 -3.42
CA TYR A 657 9.23 -39.47 -3.01
C TYR A 657 8.33 -39.71 -4.21
N VAL A 658 8.45 -38.87 -5.25
CA VAL A 658 7.69 -39.04 -6.49
C VAL A 658 8.11 -40.31 -7.23
N VAL A 659 9.40 -40.70 -7.17
CA VAL A 659 9.85 -41.99 -7.70
C VAL A 659 9.25 -43.15 -6.91
N LYS A 660 9.29 -43.13 -5.56
CA LYS A 660 8.69 -44.19 -4.72
C LYS A 660 7.19 -44.34 -4.97
N TRP A 661 6.49 -43.21 -5.17
CA TRP A 661 5.09 -43.23 -5.59
C TRP A 661 4.91 -43.81 -6.98
N ALA A 662 5.71 -43.40 -7.97
CA ALA A 662 5.58 -43.91 -9.33
C ALA A 662 5.83 -45.42 -9.41
N GLU A 663 6.78 -45.94 -8.63
CA GLU A 663 7.00 -47.39 -8.49
C GLU A 663 5.79 -48.09 -7.85
N SER A 664 5.21 -47.49 -6.80
CA SER A 664 4.03 -48.01 -6.12
C SER A 664 2.79 -47.98 -7.02
N SER A 665 2.57 -46.89 -7.77
CA SER A 665 1.49 -46.75 -8.75
C SER A 665 1.66 -47.69 -9.94
N ALA A 666 2.90 -47.90 -10.42
CA ALA A 666 3.22 -48.88 -11.45
C ALA A 666 2.89 -50.32 -10.99
N SER A 667 3.21 -50.67 -9.74
CA SER A 667 2.89 -51.97 -9.15
C SER A 667 1.38 -52.14 -8.93
N LEU A 668 0.73 -51.13 -8.35
CA LEU A 668 -0.71 -51.12 -8.14
C LEU A 668 -1.45 -51.27 -9.47
N SER A 669 -1.05 -50.54 -10.50
CA SER A 669 -1.61 -50.66 -11.86
C SER A 669 -1.65 -52.12 -12.36
N GLN A 670 -0.61 -52.92 -12.07
CA GLN A 670 -0.57 -54.34 -12.44
C GLN A 670 -1.54 -55.20 -11.61
N SER A 671 -1.74 -54.89 -10.32
CA SER A 671 -2.63 -55.67 -9.45
C SER A 671 -4.11 -55.52 -9.80
N TRP A 672 -4.49 -54.51 -10.59
CA TRP A 672 -5.89 -54.28 -11.01
C TRP A 672 -6.30 -55.13 -12.21
N VAL A 673 -5.33 -55.77 -12.88
CA VAL A 673 -5.55 -56.59 -14.07
C VAL A 673 -6.43 -57.81 -13.75
N ASP A 674 -6.07 -58.61 -12.75
CA ASP A 674 -6.82 -59.83 -12.44
C ASP A 674 -8.25 -59.55 -11.94
N PRO A 675 -8.51 -58.61 -11.00
CA PRO A 675 -9.87 -58.25 -10.61
C PRO A 675 -10.73 -57.72 -11.76
N ALA A 676 -10.15 -56.95 -12.68
CA ALA A 676 -10.87 -56.44 -13.85
C ALA A 676 -11.29 -57.56 -14.81
N ILE A 677 -10.48 -58.61 -14.95
CA ILE A 677 -10.80 -59.80 -15.77
C ILE A 677 -11.82 -60.68 -15.07
N GLU A 678 -11.67 -60.93 -13.76
CA GLU A 678 -12.57 -61.78 -12.97
C GLU A 678 -13.97 -61.19 -12.82
N GLY A 679 -14.08 -59.85 -12.77
CA GLY A 679 -15.34 -59.13 -12.71
C GLY A 679 -16.02 -58.92 -14.08
N ASP A 680 -15.39 -59.35 -15.18
CA ASP A 680 -15.90 -59.13 -16.52
C ASP A 680 -16.91 -60.21 -16.95
N SER A 681 -17.94 -59.77 -17.66
CA SER A 681 -18.91 -60.67 -18.30
C SER A 681 -18.53 -61.03 -19.73
N PHE A 682 -17.48 -60.42 -20.29
CA PHE A 682 -17.03 -60.57 -21.68
C PHE A 682 -18.15 -60.34 -22.71
N SER A 683 -19.06 -59.43 -22.39
CA SER A 683 -20.07 -58.93 -23.31
C SER A 683 -19.56 -57.67 -24.02
N PRO A 684 -19.91 -57.46 -25.31
CA PRO A 684 -19.48 -56.28 -26.05
C PRO A 684 -20.09 -55.01 -25.44
N VAL A 685 -19.27 -53.97 -25.22
CA VAL A 685 -19.70 -52.68 -24.63
C VAL A 685 -20.81 -52.04 -25.45
N ASN A 686 -20.75 -52.11 -26.78
CA ASN A 686 -21.82 -51.66 -27.65
C ASN A 686 -21.79 -52.37 -29.01
N ALA A 687 -22.64 -53.39 -29.15
CA ALA A 687 -22.75 -54.17 -30.38
C ALA A 687 -23.33 -53.38 -31.58
N GLU A 688 -24.12 -52.33 -31.34
CA GLU A 688 -24.73 -51.51 -32.41
C GLU A 688 -23.72 -50.55 -33.05
N ASN A 689 -22.69 -50.14 -32.29
CA ASN A 689 -21.62 -49.24 -32.74
C ASN A 689 -20.30 -49.96 -33.06
N GLU A 690 -20.33 -51.27 -33.32
CA GLU A 690 -19.15 -52.10 -33.61
C GLU A 690 -18.08 -52.11 -32.49
N MET A 691 -18.43 -51.73 -31.25
CA MET A 691 -17.54 -51.83 -30.09
C MET A 691 -17.63 -53.22 -29.47
N LEU A 692 -16.93 -54.16 -30.11
CA LEU A 692 -16.98 -55.59 -29.83
C LEU A 692 -15.99 -56.05 -28.74
N TYR A 693 -15.44 -55.13 -27.96
CA TYR A 693 -14.62 -55.38 -26.76
C TYR A 693 -15.47 -55.18 -25.50
N SER A 694 -15.05 -55.69 -24.35
CA SER A 694 -15.76 -55.57 -23.05
C SER A 694 -15.20 -54.45 -22.16
N SER A 695 -15.82 -54.21 -21.00
CA SER A 695 -15.48 -53.10 -20.11
C SER A 695 -14.11 -53.24 -19.43
N SER A 696 -13.60 -54.46 -19.23
CA SER A 696 -12.36 -54.70 -18.48
C SER A 696 -11.14 -54.00 -19.09
N VAL A 697 -11.10 -53.84 -20.43
CA VAL A 697 -10.03 -53.07 -21.08
C VAL A 697 -10.08 -51.60 -20.66
N ASN A 698 -11.28 -51.00 -20.63
CA ASN A 698 -11.42 -49.60 -20.23
C ASN A 698 -11.05 -49.40 -18.75
N ASP A 699 -11.43 -50.34 -17.89
CA ASP A 699 -11.15 -50.26 -16.45
C ASP A 699 -9.63 -50.26 -16.19
N VAL A 700 -8.89 -51.17 -16.82
CA VAL A 700 -7.42 -51.25 -16.70
C VAL A 700 -6.74 -49.98 -17.23
N PHE A 701 -7.11 -49.53 -18.43
CA PHE A 701 -6.47 -48.35 -19.04
C PHE A 701 -6.90 -47.02 -18.40
N SER A 702 -8.06 -46.94 -17.75
CA SER A 702 -8.44 -45.77 -16.96
C SER A 702 -7.56 -45.60 -15.72
N SER A 703 -7.21 -46.71 -15.05
CA SER A 703 -6.27 -46.72 -13.91
C SER A 703 -4.87 -46.25 -14.34
N PHE A 704 -4.39 -46.72 -15.49
CA PHE A 704 -3.10 -46.31 -16.05
C PHE A 704 -3.04 -44.81 -16.36
N ARG A 705 -4.11 -44.26 -16.97
CA ARG A 705 -4.23 -42.82 -17.26
C ARG A 705 -4.26 -41.97 -15.99
N SER A 706 -4.91 -42.45 -14.93
CA SER A 706 -4.96 -41.73 -13.66
C SER A 706 -3.56 -41.45 -13.09
N ALA A 707 -2.62 -42.39 -13.23
CA ALA A 707 -1.25 -42.18 -12.76
C ALA A 707 -0.51 -41.09 -13.56
N PHE A 708 -0.75 -40.98 -14.88
CA PHE A 708 -0.15 -39.91 -15.68
C PHE A 708 -0.71 -38.54 -15.34
N ASN A 709 -2.02 -38.43 -15.18
CA ASN A 709 -2.69 -37.17 -14.86
C ASN A 709 -2.12 -36.57 -13.57
N VAL A 710 -1.82 -37.40 -12.55
CA VAL A 710 -1.18 -36.92 -11.32
C VAL A 710 0.16 -36.24 -11.60
N LEU A 711 1.01 -36.79 -12.47
CA LEU A 711 2.31 -36.19 -12.79
C LEU A 711 2.17 -34.91 -13.63
N GLU A 712 1.22 -34.87 -14.55
CA GLU A 712 0.93 -33.65 -15.32
C GLU A 712 0.43 -32.53 -14.41
N ASP A 713 -0.50 -32.84 -13.52
CA ASP A 713 -1.07 -31.91 -12.53
C ASP A 713 -0.03 -31.35 -11.55
N LEU A 714 1.11 -32.05 -11.37
CA LEU A 714 2.20 -31.53 -10.54
C LEU A 714 2.95 -30.38 -11.22
N GLY A 715 2.90 -30.23 -12.54
CA GLY A 715 3.66 -29.17 -13.23
C GLY A 715 5.18 -29.30 -13.03
N TRP A 716 5.69 -30.53 -12.93
CA TRP A 716 7.09 -30.82 -12.61
C TRP A 716 8.07 -30.20 -13.61
N ARG A 717 8.90 -29.25 -13.17
CA ARG A 717 9.76 -28.44 -14.07
C ARG A 717 11.04 -29.15 -14.55
N ASN A 718 11.57 -30.08 -13.76
CA ASN A 718 12.80 -30.77 -14.12
C ASN A 718 12.50 -31.87 -15.15
N GLU A 719 12.79 -31.57 -16.43
CA GLU A 719 12.54 -32.47 -17.57
C GLU A 719 13.22 -33.83 -17.44
N PHE A 720 14.41 -33.90 -16.84
CA PHE A 720 15.13 -35.17 -16.65
C PHE A 720 14.43 -36.05 -15.61
N HIS A 721 14.06 -35.46 -14.47
CA HIS A 721 13.30 -36.16 -13.43
C HIS A 721 11.95 -36.64 -13.99
N LYS A 722 11.25 -35.77 -14.72
CA LYS A 722 9.97 -36.08 -15.35
C LYS A 722 10.10 -37.27 -16.31
N ALA A 723 11.09 -37.26 -17.20
CA ALA A 723 11.33 -38.36 -18.14
C ALA A 723 11.56 -39.70 -17.43
N LYS A 724 12.33 -39.69 -16.32
CA LYS A 724 12.60 -40.91 -15.55
C LYS A 724 11.37 -41.42 -14.80
N ILE A 725 10.57 -40.54 -14.21
CA ILE A 725 9.30 -40.91 -13.55
C ILE A 725 8.33 -41.53 -14.57
N LEU A 726 8.17 -40.88 -15.73
CA LEU A 726 7.35 -41.37 -16.84
C LEU A 726 7.80 -42.76 -17.32
N THR A 727 9.12 -42.98 -17.42
CA THR A 727 9.69 -44.28 -17.79
C THR A 727 9.33 -45.38 -16.77
N THR A 728 9.38 -45.06 -15.47
CA THR A 728 8.97 -45.99 -14.42
C THR A 728 7.48 -46.36 -14.52
N LEU A 729 6.61 -45.37 -14.73
CA LEU A 729 5.17 -45.60 -14.93
C LEU A 729 4.89 -46.47 -16.16
N MET A 730 5.53 -46.16 -17.29
CA MET A 730 5.38 -46.96 -18.52
C MET A 730 5.84 -48.40 -18.37
N LYS A 731 6.90 -48.65 -17.59
CA LYS A 731 7.33 -50.01 -17.29
C LYS A 731 6.25 -50.78 -16.54
N GLY A 732 5.56 -50.13 -15.61
CA GLY A 732 4.39 -50.67 -14.91
C GLY A 732 3.26 -51.03 -15.87
N ILE A 733 2.87 -50.07 -16.71
CA ILE A 733 1.77 -50.17 -17.69
C ILE A 733 2.04 -51.24 -18.74
N SER A 734 3.25 -51.28 -19.29
CA SER A 734 3.67 -52.32 -20.23
C SER A 734 3.61 -53.71 -19.58
N GLY A 735 4.07 -53.84 -18.33
CA GLY A 735 3.94 -55.08 -17.56
C GLY A 735 2.48 -55.51 -17.36
N GLY A 736 1.60 -54.58 -16.95
CA GLY A 736 0.17 -54.85 -16.75
C GLY A 736 -0.57 -55.18 -18.04
N THR A 737 -0.21 -54.51 -19.15
CA THR A 737 -0.73 -54.79 -20.49
C THR A 737 -0.35 -56.21 -20.93
N CYS A 738 0.91 -56.60 -20.76
CA CYS A 738 1.38 -57.95 -21.06
C CYS A 738 0.67 -59.00 -20.19
N GLN A 739 0.47 -58.72 -18.90
CA GLN A 739 -0.28 -59.60 -18.01
C GLN A 739 -1.72 -59.76 -18.47
N TYR A 740 -2.41 -58.66 -18.78
CA TYR A 740 -3.80 -58.67 -19.26
C TYR A 740 -3.94 -59.51 -20.54
N ALA A 741 -3.10 -59.26 -21.54
CA ALA A 741 -3.10 -60.00 -22.79
C ALA A 741 -2.81 -61.50 -22.59
N LEU A 742 -1.84 -61.85 -21.74
CA LEU A 742 -1.49 -63.24 -21.44
C LEU A 742 -2.63 -63.97 -20.71
N ARG A 743 -3.31 -63.31 -19.77
CA ARG A 743 -4.46 -63.89 -19.04
C ARG A 743 -5.63 -64.16 -19.98
N LEU A 744 -6.00 -63.19 -20.83
CA LEU A 744 -7.06 -63.39 -21.83
C LEU A 744 -6.71 -64.49 -22.84
N MET A 745 -5.44 -64.55 -23.27
CA MET A 745 -4.98 -65.61 -24.18
C MET A 745 -5.08 -67.00 -23.54
N ASN A 746 -4.74 -67.12 -22.25
CA ASN A 746 -4.89 -68.39 -21.54
C ASN A 746 -6.36 -68.81 -21.42
N LEU A 747 -7.27 -67.88 -21.07
CA LEU A 747 -8.72 -68.15 -21.04
C LEU A 747 -9.24 -68.59 -22.42
N PHE A 748 -8.82 -67.90 -23.49
CA PHE A 748 -9.13 -68.27 -24.87
C PHE A 748 -8.66 -69.69 -25.21
N LEU A 749 -7.42 -70.05 -24.83
CA LEU A 749 -6.85 -71.38 -25.09
C LEU A 749 -7.51 -72.49 -24.25
N GLU A 750 -8.00 -72.19 -23.05
CA GLU A 750 -8.77 -73.13 -22.22
C GLU A 750 -10.15 -73.41 -22.81
N GLU A 751 -10.85 -72.38 -23.27
CA GLU A 751 -12.15 -72.50 -23.96
C GLU A 751 -12.03 -73.36 -25.23
N LEU A 752 -10.96 -73.15 -26.02
CA LEU A 752 -10.67 -73.96 -27.21
C LEU A 752 -10.42 -75.45 -26.91
N LYS A 753 -9.92 -75.78 -25.72
CA LYS A 753 -9.67 -77.17 -25.30
C LYS A 753 -10.95 -77.86 -24.83
N SER A 754 -11.83 -77.13 -24.15
CA SER A 754 -13.09 -77.65 -23.59
C SER A 754 -14.04 -78.20 -24.67
N ASP A 755 -14.05 -77.61 -25.86
CA ASP A 755 -14.84 -78.10 -27.01
C ASP A 755 -14.28 -79.37 -27.67
N GLN A 756 -13.00 -79.70 -27.47
CA GLN A 756 -12.39 -80.92 -28.05
C GLN A 756 -12.76 -82.19 -27.28
N GLU A 757 -13.11 -82.10 -25.98
CA GLU A 757 -13.49 -83.25 -25.15
C GLU A 757 -14.93 -83.73 -25.36
N HIS A 758 -15.76 -82.97 -26.08
CA HIS A 758 -17.15 -83.34 -26.38
C HIS A 758 -17.32 -84.24 -27.63
N GLN A 759 -16.24 -84.79 -28.19
CA GLN A 759 -16.33 -85.95 -29.09
C GLN A 759 -16.23 -87.28 -28.30
N PRO A 760 -17.27 -88.12 -28.27
CA PRO A 760 -17.22 -89.37 -27.54
C PRO A 760 -16.27 -90.35 -28.23
N THR A 761 -15.21 -90.75 -27.52
CA THR A 761 -14.34 -91.85 -27.91
C THR A 761 -15.03 -93.20 -27.65
N GLN A 762 -15.32 -93.95 -28.71
CA GLN A 762 -15.35 -95.42 -28.63
C GLN A 762 -14.58 -96.01 -29.81
N ILE A 763 -13.42 -96.60 -29.49
CA ILE A 763 -12.60 -97.37 -30.41
C ILE A 763 -13.30 -98.71 -30.70
N ARG A 764 -13.51 -99.07 -31.98
CA ARG A 764 -13.73 -100.46 -32.40
C ARG A 764 -12.82 -100.83 -33.57
N SER A 765 -12.08 -101.94 -33.37
CA SER A 765 -11.35 -102.80 -34.31
C SER A 765 -10.49 -102.20 -35.45
N ARG A 766 -9.20 -102.57 -35.50
CA ARG A 766 -8.25 -102.23 -36.59
C ARG A 766 -8.71 -102.73 -37.97
N GLN A 767 -9.55 -103.77 -38.00
CA GLN A 767 -10.11 -104.35 -39.21
C GLN A 767 -11.22 -103.45 -39.81
N GLU A 768 -11.99 -102.74 -38.98
CA GLU A 768 -13.01 -101.78 -39.42
C GLU A 768 -12.40 -100.45 -39.90
N LYS A 769 -11.28 -100.01 -39.33
CA LYS A 769 -10.53 -98.82 -39.81
C LYS A 769 -10.02 -99.00 -41.24
N TRP A 770 -9.58 -100.21 -41.60
CA TRP A 770 -9.13 -100.51 -42.96
C TRP A 770 -10.29 -100.62 -43.94
N ILE A 771 -11.42 -101.24 -43.53
CA ILE A 771 -12.64 -101.34 -44.36
C ILE A 771 -13.28 -99.94 -44.58
N ALA A 772 -13.23 -99.04 -43.59
CA ALA A 772 -13.71 -97.67 -43.70
C ALA A 772 -12.80 -96.78 -44.57
N MET A 773 -11.47 -96.92 -44.47
CA MET A 773 -10.54 -96.27 -45.38
C MET A 773 -10.68 -96.79 -46.82
N ALA A 774 -10.90 -98.09 -47.02
CA ALA A 774 -11.15 -98.69 -48.33
C ALA A 774 -12.48 -98.21 -48.95
N LYS A 775 -13.55 -98.06 -48.15
CA LYS A 775 -14.82 -97.48 -48.62
C LYS A 775 -14.70 -95.98 -48.97
N ASN A 776 -13.89 -95.22 -48.22
CA ASN A 776 -13.67 -93.80 -48.49
C ASN A 776 -12.68 -93.53 -49.64
N ALA A 777 -11.80 -94.48 -49.97
CA ALA A 777 -10.92 -94.39 -51.14
C ALA A 777 -11.65 -94.62 -52.48
N VAL A 778 -12.81 -95.28 -52.47
CA VAL A 778 -13.59 -95.58 -53.69
C VAL A 778 -14.63 -94.48 -54.00
N ASN A 779 -15.08 -93.73 -53.00
CA ASN A 779 -15.99 -92.58 -53.18
C ASN A 779 -15.24 -91.28 -52.89
N GLY A 780 -14.54 -90.74 -53.90
CA GLY A 780 -13.61 -89.61 -53.80
C GLY A 780 -14.19 -88.26 -53.34
N ARG A 781 -14.64 -88.15 -52.09
CA ARG A 781 -14.89 -86.89 -51.38
C ARG A 781 -14.53 -87.03 -49.91
N VAL A 782 -13.33 -86.57 -49.55
CA VAL A 782 -13.00 -86.26 -48.16
C VAL A 782 -13.86 -85.06 -47.75
N LYS A 783 -14.90 -85.25 -46.93
CA LYS A 783 -15.59 -84.15 -46.27
C LYS A 783 -14.65 -83.59 -45.20
N ALA A 784 -14.27 -82.33 -45.34
CA ALA A 784 -13.60 -81.59 -44.28
C ALA A 784 -14.50 -81.59 -43.01
N PRO A 785 -13.92 -81.68 -41.81
CA PRO A 785 -14.67 -81.52 -40.57
C PRO A 785 -15.37 -80.15 -40.54
N PRO A 786 -16.52 -80.02 -39.84
CA PRO A 786 -17.23 -78.74 -39.72
C PRO A 786 -16.32 -77.66 -39.12
N PRO A 787 -16.48 -76.39 -39.54
CA PRO A 787 -15.70 -75.29 -38.99
C PRO A 787 -15.97 -75.16 -37.49
N TYR A 788 -14.92 -74.85 -36.73
CA TYR A 788 -15.00 -74.59 -35.30
C TYR A 788 -15.95 -73.39 -35.03
N GLN A 789 -16.87 -73.53 -34.09
CA GLN A 789 -17.81 -72.46 -33.71
C GLN A 789 -17.27 -71.74 -32.48
N PHE A 790 -16.76 -70.53 -32.66
CA PHE A 790 -16.32 -69.69 -31.55
C PHE A 790 -17.52 -69.14 -30.78
N LEU A 791 -17.45 -69.18 -29.44
CA LEU A 791 -18.42 -68.48 -28.59
C LEU A 791 -18.24 -66.96 -28.72
N THR A 792 -19.32 -66.20 -28.59
CA THR A 792 -19.29 -64.73 -28.63
C THR A 792 -18.31 -64.17 -27.60
N GLU A 793 -18.28 -64.73 -26.39
CA GLU A 793 -17.35 -64.34 -25.32
C GLU A 793 -15.89 -64.61 -25.69
N THR A 794 -15.60 -65.70 -26.40
CA THR A 794 -14.26 -66.04 -26.89
C THR A 794 -13.76 -65.01 -27.92
N CYS A 795 -14.65 -64.54 -28.80
CA CYS A 795 -14.36 -63.48 -29.76
C CYS A 795 -14.12 -62.12 -29.07
N VAL A 796 -14.92 -61.78 -28.04
CA VAL A 796 -14.75 -60.54 -27.26
C VAL A 796 -13.39 -60.51 -26.56
N LYS A 797 -12.91 -61.64 -26.00
CA LYS A 797 -11.56 -61.72 -25.42
C LYS A 797 -10.45 -61.42 -26.44
N LEU A 798 -10.61 -61.84 -27.68
CA LEU A 798 -9.64 -61.55 -28.75
C LEU A 798 -9.69 -60.06 -29.16
N ASN A 799 -10.89 -59.50 -29.27
CA ASN A 799 -11.09 -58.06 -29.52
C ASN A 799 -10.54 -57.20 -28.38
N ASN A 800 -10.59 -57.67 -27.13
CA ASN A 800 -9.98 -57.01 -26.00
C ASN A 800 -8.47 -56.93 -26.14
N ILE A 801 -7.79 -58.02 -26.56
CA ILE A 801 -6.34 -58.02 -26.79
C ILE A 801 -5.96 -57.01 -27.88
N GLU A 802 -6.71 -56.97 -28.98
CA GLU A 802 -6.50 -55.97 -30.03
C GLU A 802 -6.73 -54.55 -29.49
N ARG A 803 -7.78 -54.35 -28.69
CA ARG A 803 -8.07 -53.05 -28.08
C ARG A 803 -6.98 -52.61 -27.10
N THR A 804 -6.41 -53.54 -26.34
CA THR A 804 -5.28 -53.31 -25.44
C THR A 804 -4.06 -52.77 -26.20
N GLN A 805 -3.78 -53.29 -27.39
CA GLN A 805 -2.70 -52.76 -28.24
C GLN A 805 -3.00 -51.30 -28.66
N VAL A 806 -4.21 -51.03 -29.13
CA VAL A 806 -4.63 -49.67 -29.54
C VAL A 806 -4.55 -48.67 -28.39
N GLU A 807 -4.96 -49.05 -27.18
CA GLU A 807 -4.89 -48.17 -26.01
C GLU A 807 -3.44 -47.96 -25.52
N LEU A 808 -2.56 -48.96 -25.64
CA LEU A 808 -1.14 -48.81 -25.33
C LEU A 808 -0.45 -47.84 -26.29
N ASP A 809 -0.72 -47.96 -27.60
CA ASP A 809 -0.18 -47.06 -28.63
C ASP A 809 -0.61 -45.60 -28.39
N LYS A 810 -1.86 -45.39 -27.93
CA LYS A 810 -2.34 -44.05 -27.54
C LYS A 810 -1.55 -43.48 -26.36
N ILE A 811 -1.34 -44.26 -25.30
CA ILE A 811 -0.58 -43.80 -24.14
C ILE A 811 0.87 -43.51 -24.53
N GLU A 812 1.48 -44.34 -25.37
CA GLU A 812 2.86 -44.13 -25.83
C GLU A 812 3.01 -42.84 -26.64
N THR A 813 2.06 -42.58 -27.54
CA THR A 813 2.03 -41.36 -28.35
C THR A 813 1.77 -40.10 -27.52
N GLU A 814 0.83 -40.15 -26.57
CA GLU A 814 0.58 -39.08 -25.59
C GLU A 814 1.84 -38.72 -24.80
N MET A 815 2.62 -39.73 -24.37
CA MET A 815 3.82 -39.53 -23.57
C MET A 815 5.06 -39.11 -24.38
N ASN A 816 5.02 -39.29 -25.70
CA ASN A 816 6.13 -39.09 -26.62
C ASN A 816 7.40 -39.83 -26.13
N SER A 817 7.33 -41.16 -26.13
CA SER A 817 8.39 -42.07 -25.65
C SER A 817 9.77 -41.75 -26.23
N GLU A 818 9.82 -41.35 -27.49
CA GLU A 818 11.04 -40.99 -28.20
C GLU A 818 11.69 -39.72 -27.63
N LYS A 819 10.89 -38.67 -27.35
CA LYS A 819 11.39 -37.46 -26.67
C LYS A 819 11.96 -37.80 -25.29
N GLN A 820 11.28 -38.62 -24.50
CA GLN A 820 11.75 -39.00 -23.16
C GLN A 820 13.08 -39.76 -23.23
N SER A 821 13.18 -40.73 -24.14
CA SER A 821 14.40 -41.51 -24.39
C SER A 821 15.58 -40.62 -24.84
N GLN A 822 15.31 -39.63 -25.70
CA GLN A 822 16.33 -38.65 -26.12
C GLN A 822 16.82 -37.79 -24.94
N ILE A 823 15.92 -37.31 -24.08
CA ILE A 823 16.28 -36.50 -22.89
C ILE A 823 17.17 -37.32 -21.96
N ILE A 824 16.74 -38.54 -21.60
CA ILE A 824 17.49 -39.43 -20.71
C ILE A 824 18.87 -39.73 -21.31
N SER A 825 18.93 -40.15 -22.57
CA SER A 825 20.20 -40.51 -23.22
C SER A 825 21.16 -39.33 -23.41
N LYS A 826 20.66 -38.10 -23.57
CA LYS A 826 21.50 -36.89 -23.68
C LYS A 826 22.13 -36.54 -22.33
N LEU A 827 21.35 -36.57 -21.25
CA LEU A 827 21.84 -36.24 -19.91
C LEU A 827 22.69 -37.36 -19.29
N GLU A 828 22.38 -38.64 -19.51
CA GLU A 828 23.21 -39.76 -19.03
C GLU A 828 24.59 -39.81 -19.72
N ARG A 829 24.69 -39.39 -20.99
CA ARG A 829 25.99 -39.19 -21.66
C ARG A 829 26.81 -38.09 -20.99
N THR A 830 26.15 -37.09 -20.42
CA THR A 830 26.77 -35.97 -19.69
C THR A 830 27.18 -36.39 -18.27
N HIS A 831 26.43 -37.32 -17.65
CA HIS A 831 26.68 -37.89 -16.32
C HIS A 831 27.56 -39.16 -16.30
N LYS A 832 28.04 -39.66 -17.45
CA LYS A 832 29.11 -40.67 -17.46
C LYS A 832 30.34 -40.07 -16.76
N LYS A 833 30.57 -40.57 -15.53
CA LYS A 833 31.59 -40.21 -14.53
C LYS A 833 32.90 -39.67 -15.13
N LYS A 834 33.47 -38.63 -14.49
CA LYS A 834 34.92 -38.36 -14.54
C LYS A 834 35.65 -39.70 -14.48
N ALA A 835 36.44 -40.01 -15.51
CA ALA A 835 37.16 -41.28 -15.57
C ALA A 835 37.99 -41.43 -14.28
N VAL A 836 37.69 -42.47 -13.49
CA VAL A 836 38.48 -42.80 -12.30
C VAL A 836 39.84 -43.24 -12.81
N SER A 837 40.90 -42.49 -12.47
CA SER A 837 42.27 -42.84 -12.81
C SER A 837 42.87 -43.71 -11.69
N PHE A 838 43.36 -44.88 -12.05
CA PHE A 838 44.07 -45.81 -11.16
C PHE A 838 45.58 -45.63 -11.32
N LEU A 839 46.32 -45.66 -10.22
CA LEU A 839 47.79 -45.59 -10.19
C LEU A 839 48.35 -46.99 -9.89
N PHE A 840 49.19 -47.51 -10.78
CA PHE A 840 49.92 -48.77 -10.59
C PHE A 840 51.40 -48.50 -10.37
N THR A 841 52.00 -49.13 -9.36
CA THR A 841 53.46 -49.11 -9.15
C THR A 841 54.04 -50.43 -9.67
N VAL A 842 54.90 -50.36 -10.68
CA VAL A 842 55.58 -51.50 -11.30
C VAL A 842 57.03 -51.50 -10.84
N LYS A 843 57.44 -52.54 -10.09
CA LYS A 843 58.81 -52.72 -9.63
C LYS A 843 59.56 -53.73 -10.49
N VAL A 844 60.67 -53.31 -11.10
CA VAL A 844 61.58 -54.17 -11.87
C VAL A 844 62.69 -54.63 -10.94
N MET A 845 62.67 -55.91 -10.55
CA MET A 845 63.57 -56.48 -9.56
C MET A 845 64.89 -56.94 -10.17
N GLN A 846 64.87 -58.08 -10.89
CA GLN A 846 66.05 -58.72 -11.45
C GLN A 846 65.73 -59.47 -12.74
N ALA A 847 66.76 -59.84 -13.51
CA ALA A 847 66.69 -60.86 -14.54
C ALA A 847 67.72 -61.95 -14.25
N GLU A 848 67.50 -63.16 -14.77
CA GLU A 848 68.42 -64.29 -14.61
C GLU A 848 68.63 -64.98 -15.95
N GLY A 849 69.87 -65.43 -16.20
CA GLY A 849 70.22 -66.19 -17.40
C GLY A 849 70.02 -65.43 -18.71
N LEU A 850 70.31 -64.13 -18.73
CA LEU A 850 70.21 -63.33 -19.96
C LEU A 850 71.17 -63.85 -21.04
N LYS A 851 70.82 -63.59 -22.30
CA LYS A 851 71.68 -63.89 -23.45
C LYS A 851 72.94 -63.03 -23.36
N ALA A 852 74.11 -63.68 -23.42
CA ALA A 852 75.39 -63.02 -23.61
C ALA A 852 75.42 -62.37 -25.01
N CYS A 853 75.33 -61.05 -25.04
CA CYS A 853 75.31 -60.26 -26.25
C CYS A 853 76.71 -59.69 -26.57
N ASP A 854 77.56 -59.53 -25.55
CA ASP A 854 78.93 -59.10 -25.70
C ASP A 854 79.90 -60.25 -26.00
N MET A 855 81.01 -59.91 -26.66
CA MET A 855 82.08 -60.86 -27.01
C MET A 855 82.80 -61.46 -25.78
N ASN A 856 82.66 -60.85 -24.60
CA ASN A 856 83.21 -61.32 -23.33
C ASN A 856 82.36 -62.45 -22.68
N GLY A 857 81.21 -62.78 -23.26
CA GLY A 857 80.30 -63.80 -22.72
C GLY A 857 79.38 -63.27 -21.62
N LEU A 858 79.27 -61.95 -21.45
CA LEU A 858 78.39 -61.24 -20.52
C LEU A 858 77.49 -60.26 -21.30
N SER A 859 76.74 -59.41 -20.60
CA SER A 859 75.90 -58.34 -21.17
C SER A 859 75.83 -57.17 -20.18
N ASP A 860 75.49 -55.99 -20.68
CA ASP A 860 75.22 -54.74 -19.97
C ASP A 860 73.72 -54.40 -19.93
N PRO A 861 72.87 -55.15 -19.21
CA PRO A 861 71.42 -55.07 -19.37
C PRO A 861 70.73 -53.88 -18.66
N TYR A 862 69.73 -53.30 -19.34
CA TYR A 862 68.73 -52.39 -18.77
C TYR A 862 67.32 -52.66 -19.32
N VAL A 863 66.29 -52.25 -18.58
CA VAL A 863 64.88 -52.46 -18.97
C VAL A 863 64.20 -51.14 -19.33
N THR A 864 63.44 -51.16 -20.41
CA THR A 864 62.54 -50.06 -20.81
C THR A 864 61.09 -50.49 -20.70
N LEU A 865 60.27 -49.68 -20.04
CA LEU A 865 58.83 -49.87 -19.94
C LEU A 865 58.12 -48.94 -20.91
N VAL A 866 57.31 -49.49 -21.81
CA VAL A 866 56.58 -48.74 -22.83
C VAL A 866 55.10 -49.09 -22.80
N ASP A 867 54.25 -48.07 -22.84
CA ASP A 867 52.81 -48.22 -23.07
C ASP A 867 52.56 -48.72 -24.49
N ARG A 868 51.94 -49.90 -24.64
CA ARG A 868 51.74 -50.54 -25.95
C ARG A 868 50.80 -49.75 -26.85
N ASP A 869 49.74 -49.16 -26.29
CA ASP A 869 48.67 -48.54 -27.07
C ASP A 869 49.09 -47.14 -27.54
N ASN A 870 49.75 -46.37 -26.67
CA ASN A 870 50.19 -45.00 -26.98
C ASN A 870 51.66 -44.91 -27.44
N ARG A 871 52.40 -46.03 -27.44
CA ARG A 871 53.85 -46.11 -27.72
C ARG A 871 54.70 -45.14 -26.90
N LYS A 872 54.22 -44.75 -25.71
CA LYS A 872 54.89 -43.78 -24.84
C LYS A 872 55.79 -44.53 -23.85
N THR A 873 57.06 -44.12 -23.79
CA THR A 873 58.00 -44.64 -22.79
C THR A 873 57.63 -44.13 -21.39
N ILE A 874 57.54 -45.06 -20.44
CA ILE A 874 57.21 -44.80 -19.03
C ILE A 874 58.50 -44.58 -18.24
N GLY A 875 59.53 -45.40 -18.49
CA GLY A 875 60.81 -45.28 -17.83
C GLY A 875 61.86 -46.26 -18.36
N LYS A 876 63.13 -46.00 -18.02
CA LYS A 876 64.30 -46.84 -18.28
C LYS A 876 65.00 -47.08 -16.94
N THR A 877 65.39 -48.32 -16.63
CA THR A 877 66.23 -48.62 -15.47
C THR A 877 67.69 -48.23 -15.73
N ARG A 878 68.50 -48.18 -14.66
CA ARG A 878 69.95 -48.15 -14.81
C ARG A 878 70.46 -49.38 -15.53
N THR A 879 71.61 -49.23 -16.18
CA THR A 879 72.37 -50.31 -16.79
C THR A 879 73.25 -50.96 -15.74
N ILE A 880 73.23 -52.29 -15.67
CA ILE A 880 74.16 -53.08 -14.87
C ILE A 880 75.18 -53.66 -15.85
N TYR A 881 76.46 -53.47 -15.60
CA TYR A 881 77.51 -53.85 -16.56
C TYR A 881 78.04 -55.27 -16.28
N GLU A 882 78.36 -56.00 -17.35
CA GLU A 882 79.00 -57.31 -17.36
C GLU A 882 78.28 -58.37 -16.49
N ASP A 883 76.95 -58.39 -16.49
CA ASP A 883 76.15 -59.31 -15.66
C ASP A 883 74.94 -59.88 -16.40
N LEU A 884 74.88 -61.21 -16.48
CA LEU A 884 73.75 -61.94 -17.07
C LEU A 884 72.59 -62.14 -16.07
N ASN A 885 72.79 -61.78 -14.79
CA ASN A 885 71.79 -61.88 -13.72
C ASN A 885 71.59 -60.53 -13.00
N PRO A 886 71.27 -59.44 -13.73
CA PRO A 886 71.27 -58.09 -13.18
C PRO A 886 70.18 -57.87 -12.13
N TYR A 887 70.50 -57.08 -11.10
CA TYR A 887 69.58 -56.64 -10.05
C TYR A 887 69.38 -55.12 -10.08
N TRP A 888 68.19 -54.67 -10.51
CA TRP A 888 67.84 -53.25 -10.68
C TRP A 888 67.16 -52.65 -9.45
N ASP A 889 66.11 -53.31 -8.95
CA ASP A 889 65.24 -52.86 -7.84
C ASP A 889 64.56 -51.49 -8.03
N GLU A 890 64.16 -51.16 -9.26
CA GLU A 890 63.62 -49.84 -9.60
C GLU A 890 62.09 -49.84 -9.76
N MET A 891 61.42 -48.76 -9.34
CA MET A 891 59.97 -48.62 -9.35
C MET A 891 59.50 -47.55 -10.33
N PHE A 892 58.43 -47.84 -11.07
CA PHE A 892 57.81 -46.92 -12.02
C PHE A 892 56.31 -46.80 -11.75
N GLU A 893 55.78 -45.58 -11.81
CA GLU A 893 54.37 -45.29 -11.59
C GLU A 893 53.63 -45.12 -12.92
N VAL A 894 52.46 -45.77 -13.04
CA VAL A 894 51.66 -45.80 -14.27
C VAL A 894 50.21 -45.48 -13.96
N VAL A 895 49.72 -44.38 -14.54
CA VAL A 895 48.31 -43.97 -14.43
C VAL A 895 47.50 -44.57 -15.58
N THR A 896 46.35 -45.18 -15.26
CA THR A 896 45.41 -45.72 -16.27
C THR A 896 43.95 -45.51 -15.87
N THR A 897 43.08 -45.30 -16.84
CA THR A 897 41.62 -45.17 -16.64
C THR A 897 40.86 -46.48 -16.92
N GLY A 898 41.57 -47.54 -17.29
CA GLY A 898 41.02 -48.86 -17.63
C GLY A 898 42.13 -49.92 -17.85
N PRO A 899 41.79 -51.11 -18.39
CA PRO A 899 42.77 -52.16 -18.68
C PRO A 899 43.81 -51.69 -19.71
N LYS A 900 45.10 -51.96 -19.46
CA LYS A 900 46.22 -51.44 -20.25
C LYS A 900 47.37 -52.45 -20.36
N TRP A 901 48.05 -52.49 -21.51
CA TRP A 901 49.22 -53.35 -21.72
C TRP A 901 50.53 -52.57 -21.68
N LEU A 902 51.47 -53.01 -20.85
CA LEU A 902 52.85 -52.55 -20.82
C LEU A 902 53.77 -53.54 -21.50
N THR A 903 54.76 -53.01 -22.22
CA THR A 903 55.84 -53.79 -22.82
C THR A 903 57.12 -53.49 -22.06
N ALA A 904 57.69 -54.51 -21.41
CA ALA A 904 59.00 -54.44 -20.78
C ALA A 904 60.04 -55.03 -21.73
N THR A 905 61.01 -54.23 -22.19
CA THR A 905 62.05 -54.66 -23.12
C THR A 905 63.41 -54.55 -22.45
N VAL A 906 64.13 -55.66 -22.36
CA VAL A 906 65.50 -55.78 -21.84
C VAL A 906 66.47 -55.56 -23.00
N TRP A 907 67.36 -54.60 -22.85
CA TRP A 907 68.36 -54.19 -23.83
C TRP A 907 69.76 -54.38 -23.26
N ASP A 908 70.71 -54.59 -24.14
CA ASP A 908 72.14 -54.60 -23.87
C ASP A 908 72.77 -53.26 -24.28
N GLU A 909 73.40 -52.53 -23.36
CA GLU A 909 73.95 -51.19 -23.63
C GLU A 909 75.35 -51.26 -24.26
N ASN A 910 75.43 -51.00 -25.56
CA ASN A 910 76.70 -50.96 -26.29
C ASN A 910 77.26 -49.53 -26.37
N ALA A 911 78.52 -49.33 -25.95
CA ALA A 911 79.14 -48.00 -25.92
C ALA A 911 79.43 -47.37 -27.31
N LEU A 912 79.52 -48.18 -28.37
CA LEU A 912 79.97 -47.75 -29.72
C LEU A 912 79.06 -48.23 -30.87
N SER A 913 78.01 -48.99 -30.58
CA SER A 913 77.07 -49.57 -31.57
C SER A 913 75.62 -49.50 -31.06
N ASN A 914 74.66 -49.93 -31.89
CA ASN A 914 73.28 -50.05 -31.45
C ASN A 914 73.15 -51.11 -30.35
N HIS A 915 72.22 -50.86 -29.43
CA HIS A 915 71.97 -51.72 -28.27
C HIS A 915 71.24 -52.99 -28.72
N ASP A 916 71.70 -54.15 -28.24
CA ASP A 916 71.15 -55.43 -28.66
C ASP A 916 69.91 -55.81 -27.82
N LEU A 917 68.94 -56.46 -28.46
CA LEU A 917 67.73 -56.90 -27.77
C LEU A 917 68.02 -58.20 -27.01
N CYS A 918 68.10 -58.10 -25.69
CA CYS A 918 68.14 -59.26 -24.80
C CYS A 918 66.78 -59.91 -24.68
N GLY A 919 65.70 -59.11 -24.65
CA GLY A 919 64.38 -59.67 -24.42
C GLY A 919 63.16 -58.77 -24.33
N ARG A 920 61.96 -59.36 -24.38
CA ARG A 920 60.70 -58.64 -24.19
C ARG A 920 59.63 -59.44 -23.43
N ALA A 921 58.90 -58.76 -22.56
CA ALA A 921 57.76 -59.26 -21.80
C ALA A 921 56.56 -58.29 -21.88
N TYR A 922 55.35 -58.82 -21.62
CA TYR A 922 54.11 -58.04 -21.65
C TYR A 922 53.36 -58.17 -20.33
N ILE A 923 53.00 -57.02 -19.75
CA ILE A 923 52.33 -56.93 -18.45
C ILE A 923 50.96 -56.28 -18.67
N ARG A 924 49.88 -56.92 -18.20
CA ARG A 924 48.52 -56.36 -18.27
C ARG A 924 48.16 -55.72 -16.92
N LEU A 925 47.91 -54.41 -16.93
CA LEU A 925 47.37 -53.66 -15.80
C LEU A 925 45.85 -53.61 -15.94
N ASP A 926 45.11 -54.33 -15.12
CA ASP A 926 43.63 -54.38 -15.17
C ASP A 926 43.02 -53.95 -13.83
N PRO A 927 42.45 -52.74 -13.71
CA PRO A 927 41.88 -52.25 -12.45
C PRO A 927 40.83 -53.18 -11.82
N ASN A 928 40.11 -53.97 -12.62
CA ASN A 928 39.10 -54.89 -12.10
C ASN A 928 39.70 -56.18 -11.53
N ALA A 929 40.89 -56.58 -12.00
CA ALA A 929 41.59 -57.77 -11.51
C ALA A 929 42.39 -57.51 -10.21
N PHE A 930 42.62 -56.24 -9.86
CA PHE A 930 43.43 -55.81 -8.71
C PHE A 930 42.60 -55.04 -7.65
N GLN A 931 41.28 -55.27 -7.55
CA GLN A 931 40.36 -54.53 -6.66
C GLN A 931 40.57 -54.76 -5.15
N ASP A 932 41.35 -55.76 -4.75
CA ASP A 932 41.33 -56.28 -3.37
C ASP A 932 42.26 -55.56 -2.37
N PHE A 933 42.92 -54.46 -2.76
CA PHE A 933 43.90 -53.70 -1.94
C PHE A 933 45.06 -54.51 -1.31
N VAL A 934 45.15 -55.82 -1.59
CA VAL A 934 46.30 -56.66 -1.24
C VAL A 934 47.33 -56.52 -2.34
N SER A 935 48.56 -56.14 -1.98
CA SER A 935 49.72 -56.18 -2.87
C SER A 935 49.85 -57.61 -3.40
N GLN A 936 49.39 -57.88 -4.61
CA GLN A 936 49.76 -59.11 -5.29
C GLN A 936 51.25 -58.98 -5.64
N VAL A 937 52.12 -59.41 -4.73
CA VAL A 937 53.55 -59.62 -5.01
C VAL A 937 53.64 -60.88 -5.87
N SER A 938 53.15 -60.76 -7.09
CA SER A 938 53.31 -61.77 -8.13
C SER A 938 54.71 -61.56 -8.69
N ILE A 939 55.71 -62.24 -8.12
CA ILE A 939 57.02 -62.38 -8.76
C ILE A 939 56.77 -63.21 -10.03
N LEU A 940 56.40 -62.52 -11.11
CA LEU A 940 56.13 -63.14 -12.40
C LEU A 940 57.43 -63.18 -13.18
N TRP A 941 58.02 -64.36 -13.26
CA TRP A 941 59.09 -64.65 -14.19
C TRP A 941 58.51 -64.70 -15.60
N TYR A 942 58.79 -63.67 -16.39
CA TYR A 942 58.41 -63.65 -17.80
C TYR A 942 59.53 -64.30 -18.61
N ASN A 943 59.21 -65.40 -19.30
CA ASN A 943 60.11 -65.93 -20.31
C ASN A 943 60.25 -64.91 -21.42
N VAL A 944 61.43 -64.34 -21.50
CA VAL A 944 61.86 -63.53 -22.62
C VAL A 944 61.83 -64.43 -23.86
N SER A 945 60.84 -64.20 -24.73
CA SER A 945 60.69 -64.97 -25.96
C SER A 945 61.47 -64.29 -27.08
N PHE A 946 62.38 -65.02 -27.73
CA PHE A 946 63.00 -64.59 -28.98
C PHE A 946 62.01 -64.82 -30.12
N TYR A 947 61.64 -63.75 -30.83
CA TYR A 947 61.10 -63.85 -32.19
C TYR A 947 62.13 -63.28 -33.15
#